data_AF-A0A7J4HHT2-F1
#
_entry.id   AF-A0A7J4HHT2-F1
#
_cell.length_a   1.000
_cell.length_b   1.000
_cell.length_c   1.000
_cell.angle_alpha   90.00
_cell.angle_beta   90.00
_cell.angle_gamma   90.00
#
_symmetry.space_group_name_H-M   'P 1'
#
loop_
_entity.id
_entity.type
_entity.pdbx_description
1 polymer ?
#
loop_
_entity_poly.entity_id
_entity_poly.type
_entity_poly.pdbx_seq_one_letter_code
_entity_poly.pdbx_strand_id
1 'polypeptide(L)'
;MPEGRNIELISSLKSLKEYHWDDLARIRKRLIIATLLIADAFVGLLYHTSSLNLLDYILADNLPFEMVFLLQSVQAISCGFFYVKILFDDAKSGILRSLGMFGSPFFLLAVIFITLEFLFTGQGLATDINIDSIAIVRETLTHSSTFLSIALGLTLTYKVQRYGNFAQSEFFMIGMFTTFVISWTGVYSPIFDSPRDDVIVWTLLFRVIVAAFIITGIAGVMVDLLVYRGFRLRDATPQVMMIGSLGVALALRAIFYLRFTSDKRQWFPDMDFSDQYTQKWIFPTTKLRIWLGDRSLAGSEDVNGNGVFDVETYTQAHANAGEIPMGAAIGDIIPGTGEDLDGDGRLDVAQSYTHNNCEQSTNPETGELMFDEASGDPILERIVTEGWSPGNPGSGGSRPAFELYDVGVDCVSQATNYYSYLKGSVAATIFTASILLYLFLTKSRLGMQMRAVADNPELAASSGINVERVQTISAFLSAGISGIGGSVFAMTYLWNPVSAFTLLLPAFAIIVLGTIGSIPGAIVASIIVGFTKAVSAVILMGIGPDLHDRYSYFTLADVMPYAFLIAILLIMPQGIGHAWEEWKIERMRKTTTPDPEDSRNSRAALAFLPTGIFGLHHWWGGRSDKAQNYSLVAIAAYLFHRFSSFIGRESLSDDGCGNVCSESLDDMKEELADLAIIIEPSTEEVGRMDELIISIDDYSKTNLEVLTGREDGTLMVEDSPYFSEAPSTLDESWLDLMQTEIQTVDLIADAGDLIWPLIPLLLWALAIYEGTRILREGKLPSSVSERSRIRGITSPFNEISTLIQILRTPWERGRSLIRTADRRHSDTVLSVKAWMTNQVAPTKDLFARESTGGPYVLQFPTLSRLPSWLNIPYGRRGKTGSNIAFLVLLLVLLGFLWWLPITDSDTWRWNKVFQVSNVVSLLCVFILMSFSLNLHTGYTGMVNFGVIFFVAIGGVTVAILTAPKSVNGYDWGFPSAIIASTVLAAAIGWGLAYPTARLRTDYFAIVTISLGEILRQLLAVEPLLRTGSAAQGIYSYPKPLYEWWFCGSTNSGPGEEYFSPNDCRSAMLDSPSMAISNLLDLGNPAPYFTLLSIIGLIAVIAVWILLESLISSPWGRVLKAIREDEEVAQHHGHNVLTHKAASLALGAVIASFAGSLWVWKLSGIESPWMAPATSTFLVWAAFVIGGTGNNRGMIIGSFIMVLMHFVFNVLIAASSPDLPLYATANSIDNLFAWIVTEQWEVTRIFFLILLFGIL
;
A
#
# COMPACT_ATOMS: atom_id res chain seq x y z
N MET A 1 12.79 -72.16 -33.56
CA MET A 1 12.60 -72.89 -32.29
C MET A 1 13.98 -73.26 -31.77
N PRO A 2 14.28 -73.28 -30.45
CA PRO A 2 13.63 -72.66 -29.29
C PRO A 2 14.65 -71.93 -28.37
N GLU A 3 14.18 -71.48 -27.20
CA GLU A 3 14.91 -71.27 -25.93
C GLU A 3 15.95 -70.15 -25.76
N GLY A 4 15.66 -69.22 -24.84
CA GLY A 4 16.64 -68.30 -24.25
C GLY A 4 16.15 -66.86 -23.99
N ARG A 5 14.99 -66.67 -23.34
CA ARG A 5 14.42 -65.31 -23.11
C ARG A 5 14.33 -64.85 -21.65
N ASN A 6 15.13 -65.45 -20.75
CA ASN A 6 15.17 -65.08 -19.31
C ASN A 6 16.53 -64.55 -18.82
N ILE A 7 17.44 -64.13 -19.71
CA ILE A 7 18.76 -63.58 -19.32
C ILE A 7 18.89 -62.06 -19.61
N GLU A 8 18.02 -61.45 -20.42
CA GLU A 8 18.13 -60.03 -20.78
C GLU A 8 17.67 -59.03 -19.71
N LEU A 9 16.88 -59.45 -18.71
CA LEU A 9 16.46 -58.53 -17.64
C LEU A 9 17.58 -58.24 -16.63
N ILE A 10 18.50 -59.19 -16.42
CA ILE A 10 19.64 -59.02 -15.49
C ILE A 10 20.81 -58.30 -16.18
N SER A 11 20.93 -58.38 -17.51
CA SER A 11 21.93 -57.58 -18.26
C SER A 11 21.50 -56.14 -18.49
N SER A 12 20.19 -55.82 -18.53
CA SER A 12 19.74 -54.42 -18.64
C SER A 12 19.95 -53.64 -17.33
N LEU A 13 19.89 -54.31 -16.18
CA LEU A 13 20.25 -53.74 -14.87
C LEU A 13 21.76 -53.46 -14.73
N LYS A 14 22.63 -54.16 -15.46
CA LYS A 14 24.07 -53.85 -15.54
C LYS A 14 24.43 -52.66 -16.42
N SER A 15 23.46 -52.13 -17.19
CA SER A 15 23.66 -50.91 -18.00
C SER A 15 23.18 -49.61 -17.35
N LEU A 16 22.80 -49.66 -16.06
CA LEU A 16 22.74 -48.45 -15.23
C LEU A 16 24.18 -47.96 -14.97
N LYS A 17 24.75 -47.40 -16.04
CA LYS A 17 25.91 -46.52 -15.99
C LYS A 17 25.62 -45.50 -14.89
N GLU A 18 26.44 -45.48 -13.85
CA GLU A 18 26.37 -44.52 -12.75
C GLU A 18 26.35 -43.10 -13.33
N TYR A 19 25.16 -42.56 -13.57
CA TYR A 19 24.99 -41.14 -13.84
C TYR A 19 25.37 -40.43 -12.55
N HIS A 20 26.61 -39.95 -12.49
CA HIS A 20 27.04 -39.14 -11.38
C HIS A 20 26.17 -37.87 -11.34
N TRP A 21 25.87 -37.37 -10.15
CA TRP A 21 25.06 -36.16 -9.95
C TRP A 21 25.56 -34.99 -10.81
N ASP A 22 26.86 -34.94 -11.09
CA ASP A 22 27.51 -33.93 -11.91
C ASP A 22 27.13 -33.99 -13.40
N ASP A 23 26.79 -35.17 -13.93
CA ASP A 23 26.49 -35.41 -15.36
C ASP A 23 25.05 -35.07 -15.76
N LEU A 24 24.14 -34.86 -14.79
CA LEU A 24 22.76 -34.50 -15.07
C LEU A 24 22.66 -33.08 -15.65
N ALA A 25 21.79 -32.90 -16.65
CA ALA A 25 21.47 -31.55 -17.15
C ALA A 25 20.94 -30.66 -16.01
N ARG A 26 21.32 -29.38 -16.01
CA ARG A 26 20.96 -28.40 -14.96
C ARG A 26 19.47 -28.41 -14.61
N ILE A 27 18.59 -28.46 -15.62
CA ILE A 27 17.14 -28.53 -15.45
C ILE A 27 16.70 -29.76 -14.66
N ARG A 28 17.31 -30.94 -14.92
CA ARG A 28 16.99 -32.19 -14.22
C ARG A 28 17.41 -32.15 -12.76
N LYS A 29 18.60 -31.62 -12.45
CA LYS A 29 19.06 -31.47 -11.06
C LYS A 29 18.12 -30.57 -10.25
N ARG A 30 17.76 -29.41 -10.82
CA ARG A 30 16.87 -28.46 -10.14
C ARG A 30 15.46 -29.03 -9.94
N LEU A 31 14.92 -29.74 -10.94
CA LEU A 31 13.62 -30.41 -10.81
C LEU A 31 13.66 -31.48 -9.72
N ILE A 32 14.67 -32.35 -9.69
CA ILE A 32 14.81 -33.38 -8.64
C ILE A 32 14.86 -32.73 -7.25
N ILE A 33 15.66 -31.68 -7.06
CA ILE A 33 15.72 -30.95 -5.78
C ILE A 33 14.34 -30.37 -5.42
N ALA A 34 13.67 -29.70 -6.37
CA ALA A 34 12.35 -29.11 -6.14
C ALA A 34 11.31 -30.18 -5.75
N THR A 35 11.33 -31.34 -6.39
CA THR A 35 10.40 -32.44 -6.12
C THR A 35 10.66 -33.09 -4.77
N LEU A 36 11.93 -33.28 -4.39
CA LEU A 36 12.25 -33.81 -3.06
C LEU A 36 11.83 -32.84 -1.95
N LEU A 37 12.08 -31.54 -2.10
CA LEU A 37 11.74 -30.54 -1.09
C LEU A 37 10.23 -30.36 -0.92
N ILE A 38 9.44 -30.37 -2.01
CA ILE A 38 7.98 -30.25 -1.90
C ILE A 38 7.35 -31.54 -1.34
N ALA A 39 7.89 -32.71 -1.69
CA ALA A 39 7.41 -33.98 -1.14
C ALA A 39 7.70 -34.08 0.36
N ASP A 40 8.90 -33.68 0.81
CA ASP A 40 9.25 -33.61 2.23
C ASP A 40 8.28 -32.71 3.02
N ALA A 41 7.93 -31.54 2.46
CA ALA A 41 6.95 -30.65 3.07
C ALA A 41 5.54 -31.27 3.14
N PHE A 42 5.06 -31.86 2.04
CA PHE A 42 3.72 -32.47 1.99
C PHE A 42 3.58 -33.70 2.91
N VAL A 43 4.61 -34.54 3.01
CA VAL A 43 4.61 -35.66 3.97
C VAL A 43 4.66 -35.13 5.40
N GLY A 44 5.40 -34.06 5.65
CA GLY A 44 5.40 -33.35 6.94
C GLY A 44 4.02 -32.85 7.34
N LEU A 45 3.31 -32.19 6.42
CA LEU A 45 1.98 -31.65 6.67
C LEU A 45 0.95 -32.76 6.93
N LEU A 46 0.94 -33.82 6.12
CA LEU A 46 -0.07 -34.90 6.23
C LEU A 46 0.18 -35.87 7.37
N TYR A 47 1.44 -36.28 7.57
CA TYR A 47 1.79 -37.42 8.42
C TYR A 47 2.71 -37.05 9.58
N HIS A 48 2.97 -35.76 9.81
CA HIS A 48 3.86 -35.29 10.89
C HIS A 48 5.28 -35.87 10.83
N THR A 49 5.74 -36.26 9.63
CA THR A 49 7.00 -36.99 9.41
C THR A 49 7.82 -36.38 8.27
N SER A 50 8.58 -35.32 8.56
CA SER A 50 9.48 -34.66 7.59
C SER A 50 10.88 -34.41 8.17
N SER A 51 11.77 -33.88 7.33
CA SER A 51 13.07 -33.36 7.75
C SER A 51 12.97 -32.27 8.84
N LEU A 52 11.92 -31.45 8.83
CA LEU A 52 11.66 -30.44 9.86
C LEU A 52 11.12 -31.04 11.17
N ASN A 53 10.29 -32.08 11.12
CA ASN A 53 9.89 -32.82 12.33
C ASN A 53 11.08 -33.58 12.92
N LEU A 54 12.00 -34.08 12.09
CA LEU A 54 13.25 -34.69 12.55
C LEU A 54 14.13 -33.67 13.27
N LEU A 55 14.16 -32.42 12.81
CA LEU A 55 14.86 -31.33 13.49
C LEU A 55 14.25 -31.06 14.88
N ASP A 56 12.92 -31.03 14.98
CA ASP A 56 12.23 -30.86 16.26
C ASP A 56 12.52 -32.01 17.22
N TYR A 57 12.49 -33.25 16.73
CA TYR A 57 12.87 -34.43 17.48
C TYR A 57 14.33 -34.35 18.00
N ILE A 58 15.26 -33.86 17.17
CA ILE A 58 16.66 -33.61 17.58
C ILE A 58 16.74 -32.51 18.65
N LEU A 59 15.85 -31.53 18.61
CA LEU A 59 15.71 -30.47 19.60
C LEU A 59 14.88 -30.88 20.83
N ALA A 60 14.57 -32.18 20.97
CA ALA A 60 13.80 -32.77 22.05
C ALA A 60 12.37 -32.17 22.19
N ASP A 61 11.67 -32.02 21.05
CA ASP A 61 10.28 -31.57 20.96
C ASP A 61 10.04 -30.21 21.65
N ASN A 62 11.04 -29.32 21.55
CA ASN A 62 11.00 -27.98 22.12
C ASN A 62 10.54 -26.92 21.11
N LEU A 63 10.32 -27.25 19.82
CA LEU A 63 9.70 -26.32 18.90
C LEU A 63 8.18 -26.31 19.12
N PRO A 64 7.53 -25.13 19.02
CA PRO A 64 6.09 -25.08 18.99
C PRO A 64 5.57 -25.92 17.82
N PHE A 65 4.62 -26.81 18.11
CA PHE A 65 4.00 -27.68 17.12
C PHE A 65 3.55 -26.91 15.87
N GLU A 66 2.93 -25.73 16.06
CA GLU A 66 2.46 -24.86 14.98
C GLU A 66 3.59 -24.30 14.09
N MET A 67 4.78 -24.08 14.65
CA MET A 67 5.94 -23.55 13.91
C MET A 67 6.44 -24.55 12.87
N VAL A 68 6.33 -25.85 13.15
CA VAL A 68 6.78 -26.91 12.25
C VAL A 68 5.94 -26.93 10.97
N PHE A 69 4.60 -26.92 11.07
CA PHE A 69 3.73 -26.89 9.89
C PHE A 69 3.77 -25.56 9.15
N LEU A 70 3.96 -24.45 9.87
CA LEU A 70 4.17 -23.14 9.23
C LEU A 70 5.41 -23.16 8.33
N LEU A 71 6.54 -23.68 8.84
CA LEU A 71 7.78 -23.79 8.07
C LEU A 71 7.64 -24.75 6.89
N GLN A 72 6.92 -25.86 7.05
CA GLN A 72 6.63 -26.79 5.96
C GLN A 72 5.73 -26.16 4.89
N SER A 73 4.72 -25.38 5.29
CA SER A 73 3.86 -24.63 4.37
C SER A 73 4.68 -23.63 3.56
N VAL A 74 5.58 -22.88 4.23
CA VAL A 74 6.51 -21.97 3.56
C VAL A 74 7.47 -22.72 2.62
N GLN A 75 7.96 -23.90 3.01
CA GLN A 75 8.79 -24.76 2.17
C GLN A 75 8.05 -25.21 0.91
N ALA A 76 6.80 -25.68 1.04
CA ALA A 76 5.98 -26.12 -0.09
C ALA A 76 5.70 -24.97 -1.08
N ILE A 77 5.26 -23.80 -0.57
CA ILE A 77 5.00 -22.61 -1.39
C ILE A 77 6.28 -22.13 -2.08
N SER A 78 7.42 -22.10 -1.36
CA SER A 78 8.73 -21.73 -1.93
C SER A 78 9.18 -22.69 -3.04
N CYS A 79 8.88 -23.98 -2.90
CA CYS A 79 9.12 -24.97 -3.96
C CYS A 79 8.24 -24.71 -5.20
N GLY A 80 6.99 -24.28 -5.02
CA GLY A 80 6.13 -23.81 -6.10
C GLY A 80 6.80 -22.68 -6.91
N PHE A 81 7.31 -21.65 -6.24
CA PHE A 81 8.07 -20.57 -6.89
C PHE A 81 9.36 -21.08 -7.54
N PHE A 82 10.03 -22.06 -6.94
CA PHE A 82 11.24 -22.66 -7.51
C PHE A 82 10.94 -23.42 -8.82
N TYR A 83 9.81 -24.13 -8.92
CA TYR A 83 9.35 -24.74 -10.18
C TYR A 83 9.11 -23.71 -11.27
N VAL A 84 8.40 -22.62 -10.94
CA VAL A 84 8.17 -21.51 -11.88
C VAL A 84 9.53 -20.95 -12.33
N LYS A 85 10.47 -20.75 -11.42
CA LYS A 85 11.81 -20.27 -11.78
C LYS A 85 12.57 -21.22 -12.71
N ILE A 86 12.49 -22.54 -12.51
CA ILE A 86 13.10 -23.53 -13.40
C ILE A 86 12.50 -23.42 -14.81
N LEU A 87 11.17 -23.26 -14.90
CA LEU A 87 10.46 -23.09 -16.16
C LEU A 87 10.89 -21.81 -16.90
N PHE A 88 11.11 -20.71 -16.18
CA PHE A 88 11.56 -19.45 -16.77
C PHE A 88 13.02 -19.49 -17.22
N ASP A 89 13.92 -20.04 -16.40
CA ASP A 89 15.37 -20.03 -16.67
C ASP A 89 15.79 -21.06 -17.72
N ASP A 90 15.28 -22.30 -17.60
CA ASP A 90 15.89 -23.46 -18.27
C ASP A 90 15.01 -24.06 -19.40
N ALA A 91 13.74 -23.64 -19.54
CA ALA A 91 12.89 -24.11 -20.62
C ALA A 91 13.26 -23.46 -21.98
N LYS A 92 13.22 -24.26 -23.05
CA LYS A 92 13.47 -23.77 -24.42
C LYS A 92 12.39 -22.77 -24.85
N SER A 93 12.79 -21.75 -25.63
CA SER A 93 11.84 -20.78 -26.20
C SER A 93 10.89 -21.47 -27.20
N GLY A 94 9.60 -21.46 -26.90
CA GLY A 94 8.56 -22.11 -27.68
C GLY A 94 7.19 -21.94 -27.04
N ILE A 95 6.13 -22.39 -27.73
CA ILE A 95 4.73 -22.25 -27.27
C ILE A 95 4.53 -22.90 -25.89
N LEU A 96 5.16 -24.04 -25.62
CA LEU A 96 5.04 -24.75 -24.35
C LEU A 96 5.58 -23.94 -23.15
N ARG A 97 6.70 -23.23 -23.35
CA ARG A 97 7.24 -22.30 -22.34
C ARG A 97 6.31 -21.10 -22.19
N SER A 98 5.80 -20.54 -23.27
CA SER A 98 4.84 -19.42 -23.20
C SER A 98 3.54 -19.79 -22.49
N LEU A 99 2.99 -20.97 -22.78
CA LEU A 99 1.81 -21.51 -22.09
C LEU A 99 2.10 -21.78 -20.62
N GLY A 100 3.26 -22.36 -20.30
CA GLY A 100 3.67 -22.59 -18.92
C GLY A 100 3.92 -21.29 -18.14
N MET A 101 4.48 -20.26 -18.78
CA MET A 101 4.64 -18.93 -18.16
C MET A 101 3.27 -18.30 -17.86
N PHE A 102 2.33 -18.39 -18.81
CA PHE A 102 0.96 -17.89 -18.62
C PHE A 102 0.20 -18.69 -17.56
N GLY A 103 0.39 -20.01 -17.49
CA GLY A 103 -0.23 -20.88 -16.49
C GLY A 103 0.42 -20.83 -15.09
N SER A 104 1.58 -20.17 -14.95
CA SER A 104 2.32 -20.16 -13.68
C SER A 104 1.57 -19.60 -12.47
N PRO A 105 0.71 -18.55 -12.57
CA PRO A 105 -0.06 -18.07 -11.41
C PRO A 105 -1.09 -19.09 -10.92
N PHE A 106 -1.77 -19.77 -11.83
CA PHE A 106 -2.73 -20.84 -11.50
C PHE A 106 -2.04 -22.04 -10.88
N PHE A 107 -0.85 -22.39 -11.37
CA PHE A 107 -0.02 -23.43 -10.76
C PHE A 107 0.37 -23.09 -9.32
N LEU A 108 0.82 -21.85 -9.06
CA LEU A 108 1.16 -21.41 -7.69
C LEU A 108 -0.05 -21.42 -6.76
N LEU A 109 -1.20 -20.95 -7.25
CA LEU A 109 -2.46 -21.00 -6.51
C LEU A 109 -2.86 -22.45 -6.19
N ALA A 110 -2.74 -23.37 -7.16
CA ALA A 110 -2.97 -24.79 -6.93
C ALA A 110 -2.01 -25.39 -5.88
N VAL A 111 -0.73 -25.01 -5.91
CA VAL A 111 0.24 -25.43 -4.87
C VAL A 111 -0.20 -24.92 -3.50
N ILE A 112 -0.66 -23.67 -3.39
CA ILE A 112 -1.18 -23.11 -2.12
C ILE A 112 -2.39 -23.91 -1.64
N PHE A 113 -3.39 -24.14 -2.49
CA PHE A 113 -4.58 -24.90 -2.11
C PHE A 113 -4.26 -26.35 -1.69
N ILE A 114 -3.35 -27.04 -2.41
CA ILE A 114 -2.90 -28.38 -2.02
C ILE A 114 -2.16 -28.34 -0.68
N THR A 115 -1.34 -27.31 -0.45
CA THR A 115 -0.63 -27.12 0.83
C THR A 115 -1.62 -26.93 1.97
N LEU A 116 -2.66 -26.11 1.78
CA LEU A 116 -3.71 -25.89 2.78
C LEU A 116 -4.54 -27.15 3.02
N GLU A 117 -4.97 -27.86 1.97
CA GLU A 117 -5.65 -29.15 2.11
C GLU A 117 -4.83 -30.11 2.99
N PHE A 118 -3.53 -30.27 2.69
CA PHE A 118 -2.67 -31.15 3.46
C PHE A 118 -2.42 -30.68 4.88
N LEU A 119 -2.36 -29.37 5.11
CA LEU A 119 -2.26 -28.78 6.45
C LEU A 119 -3.49 -29.12 7.28
N PHE A 120 -4.70 -28.83 6.78
CA PHE A 120 -5.94 -29.05 7.51
C PHE A 120 -6.24 -30.54 7.69
N THR A 121 -6.04 -31.36 6.65
CA THR A 121 -6.18 -32.82 6.75
C THR A 121 -5.19 -33.41 7.76
N GLY A 122 -3.94 -32.95 7.75
CA GLY A 122 -2.91 -33.41 8.68
C GLY A 122 -3.20 -33.02 10.13
N GLN A 123 -3.85 -31.88 10.35
CA GLN A 123 -4.28 -31.44 11.69
C GLN A 123 -5.63 -32.02 12.13
N GLY A 124 -6.35 -32.75 11.26
CA GLY A 124 -7.70 -33.22 11.55
C GLY A 124 -8.69 -32.06 11.73
N LEU A 125 -8.50 -30.99 10.98
CA LEU A 125 -9.35 -29.79 10.99
C LEU A 125 -10.11 -29.67 9.66
N ALA A 126 -11.24 -28.98 9.67
CA ALA A 126 -12.02 -28.67 8.47
C ALA A 126 -12.33 -27.18 8.42
N THR A 127 -12.20 -26.58 7.25
CA THR A 127 -12.51 -25.16 7.02
C THR A 127 -13.19 -24.98 5.67
N ASP A 128 -13.99 -23.92 5.53
CA ASP A 128 -14.57 -23.51 4.26
C ASP A 128 -14.07 -22.12 3.82
N ILE A 129 -13.77 -21.99 2.53
CA ILE A 129 -13.43 -20.72 1.90
C ILE A 129 -14.55 -20.35 0.96
N ASN A 130 -15.21 -19.22 1.24
CA ASN A 130 -16.29 -18.69 0.42
C ASN A 130 -15.74 -17.64 -0.56
N ILE A 131 -15.69 -18.00 -1.84
CA ILE A 131 -15.20 -17.17 -2.94
C ILE A 131 -16.38 -16.53 -3.66
N ASP A 132 -16.55 -15.22 -3.47
CA ASP A 132 -17.41 -14.39 -4.32
C ASP A 132 -16.56 -13.70 -5.40
N SER A 133 -16.80 -14.09 -6.65
CA SER A 133 -16.09 -13.55 -7.82
C SER A 133 -16.27 -12.03 -7.98
N ILE A 134 -17.46 -11.52 -7.66
CA ILE A 134 -17.79 -10.10 -7.79
C ILE A 134 -17.24 -9.31 -6.60
N ALA A 135 -17.26 -9.83 -5.37
CA ALA A 135 -16.50 -9.24 -4.26
C ALA A 135 -15.01 -9.10 -4.60
N ILE A 136 -14.39 -10.15 -5.16
CA ILE A 136 -12.98 -10.12 -5.54
C ILE A 136 -12.72 -9.05 -6.59
N VAL A 137 -13.55 -8.94 -7.63
CA VAL A 137 -13.40 -7.90 -8.67
C VAL A 137 -13.56 -6.50 -8.08
N ARG A 138 -14.58 -6.27 -7.25
CA ARG A 138 -14.85 -4.99 -6.59
C ARG A 138 -13.67 -4.56 -5.71
N GLU A 139 -13.19 -5.44 -4.84
CA GLU A 139 -12.07 -5.17 -3.94
C GLU A 139 -10.76 -4.99 -4.72
N THR A 140 -10.56 -5.77 -5.78
CA THR A 140 -9.44 -5.63 -6.70
C THR A 140 -9.41 -4.22 -7.30
N LEU A 141 -10.52 -3.74 -7.85
CA LEU A 141 -10.58 -2.43 -8.49
C LEU A 141 -10.36 -1.29 -7.49
N THR A 142 -10.94 -1.38 -6.29
CA THR A 142 -10.78 -0.37 -5.23
C THR A 142 -9.33 -0.29 -4.73
N HIS A 143 -8.68 -1.42 -4.46
CA HIS A 143 -7.26 -1.41 -4.07
C HIS A 143 -6.33 -0.99 -5.22
N SER A 144 -6.59 -1.50 -6.43
CA SER A 144 -5.75 -1.20 -7.60
C SER A 144 -5.75 0.30 -7.90
N SER A 145 -6.92 0.93 -7.89
CA SER A 145 -7.07 2.37 -8.16
C SER A 145 -6.37 3.22 -7.11
N THR A 146 -6.58 2.92 -5.82
CA THR A 146 -5.93 3.61 -4.69
C THR A 146 -4.41 3.68 -4.88
N PHE A 147 -3.76 2.54 -5.07
CA PHE A 147 -2.31 2.48 -5.21
C PHE A 147 -1.79 2.99 -6.57
N LEU A 148 -2.59 2.84 -7.64
CA LEU A 148 -2.21 3.24 -9.00
C LEU A 148 -1.94 4.74 -9.10
N SER A 149 -2.73 5.59 -8.45
CA SER A 149 -2.56 7.05 -8.52
C SER A 149 -1.18 7.53 -8.01
N ILE A 150 -0.70 6.97 -6.90
CA ILE A 150 0.65 7.23 -6.35
C ILE A 150 1.70 6.58 -7.26
N ALA A 151 1.46 5.34 -7.71
CA ALA A 151 2.37 4.61 -8.57
C ALA A 151 2.60 5.32 -9.93
N LEU A 152 1.59 5.93 -10.53
CA LEU A 152 1.71 6.71 -11.76
C LEU A 152 2.52 7.99 -11.56
N GLY A 153 2.28 8.72 -10.47
CA GLY A 153 3.06 9.90 -10.10
C GLY A 153 4.55 9.56 -9.90
N LEU A 154 4.82 8.51 -9.14
CA LEU A 154 6.17 7.98 -8.97
C LEU A 154 6.77 7.49 -10.30
N THR A 155 6.01 6.78 -11.14
CA THR A 155 6.49 6.31 -12.45
C THR A 155 6.92 7.47 -13.35
N LEU A 156 6.16 8.57 -13.33
CA LEU A 156 6.47 9.75 -14.12
C LEU A 156 7.72 10.48 -13.59
N THR A 157 7.84 10.66 -12.27
CA THR A 157 9.04 11.26 -11.65
C THR A 157 10.28 10.39 -11.89
N TYR A 158 10.20 9.08 -11.72
CA TYR A 158 11.30 8.17 -12.05
C TYR A 158 11.70 8.26 -13.53
N LYS A 159 10.73 8.29 -14.44
CA LYS A 159 10.99 8.33 -15.88
C LYS A 159 11.73 9.61 -16.29
N VAL A 160 11.28 10.77 -15.81
CA VAL A 160 11.80 12.07 -16.27
C VAL A 160 12.93 12.61 -15.38
N GLN A 161 12.84 12.40 -14.07
CA GLN A 161 13.74 12.98 -13.08
C GLN A 161 14.77 11.99 -12.51
N ARG A 162 14.60 10.67 -12.73
CA ARG A 162 15.57 9.60 -12.39
C ARG A 162 15.85 9.41 -10.90
N TYR A 163 14.88 9.66 -10.02
CA TYR A 163 14.96 9.31 -8.60
C TYR A 163 13.57 8.93 -8.04
N GLY A 164 13.56 8.24 -6.91
CA GLY A 164 12.33 7.93 -6.18
C GLY A 164 11.85 9.06 -5.30
N ASN A 165 10.68 9.62 -5.60
CA ASN A 165 10.10 10.71 -4.84
C ASN A 165 9.26 10.20 -3.65
N PHE A 166 9.83 10.08 -2.46
CA PHE A 166 9.11 9.67 -1.26
C PHE A 166 8.03 10.68 -0.80
N ALA A 167 8.07 11.92 -1.27
CA ALA A 167 7.01 12.90 -1.02
C ALA A 167 5.75 12.65 -1.86
N GLN A 168 5.74 11.66 -2.77
CA GLN A 168 4.61 11.46 -3.68
C GLN A 168 3.30 11.18 -2.93
N SER A 169 3.35 10.40 -1.84
CA SER A 169 2.18 10.16 -0.99
C SER A 169 1.69 11.43 -0.31
N GLU A 170 2.53 12.42 -0.06
CA GLU A 170 2.08 13.68 0.56
C GLU A 170 1.31 14.55 -0.45
N PHE A 171 1.56 14.43 -1.75
CA PHE A 171 0.68 15.04 -2.76
C PHE A 171 -0.70 14.38 -2.78
N PHE A 172 -0.75 13.07 -2.53
CA PHE A 172 -2.01 12.36 -2.30
C PHE A 172 -2.70 12.84 -1.01
N MET A 173 -1.95 13.07 0.08
CA MET A 173 -2.47 13.71 1.31
C MET A 173 -3.05 15.10 1.03
N ILE A 174 -2.31 15.97 0.33
CA ILE A 174 -2.80 17.32 -0.01
C ILE A 174 -4.10 17.22 -0.82
N GLY A 175 -4.24 16.22 -1.70
CA GLY A 175 -5.49 15.90 -2.40
C GLY A 175 -6.65 15.61 -1.44
N MET A 176 -6.45 14.73 -0.45
CA MET A 176 -7.47 14.41 0.58
C MET A 176 -7.93 15.66 1.35
N PHE A 177 -6.99 16.50 1.78
CA PHE A 177 -7.35 17.72 2.51
C PHE A 177 -7.93 18.82 1.63
N THR A 178 -7.60 18.83 0.33
CA THR A 178 -8.18 19.79 -0.61
C THR A 178 -9.68 19.57 -0.72
N THR A 179 -10.14 18.31 -0.71
CA THR A 179 -11.58 18.00 -0.74
C THR A 179 -12.28 18.52 0.51
N PHE A 180 -11.72 18.19 1.67
CA PHE A 180 -12.25 18.59 2.96
C PHE A 180 -12.34 20.12 3.08
N VAL A 181 -11.30 20.84 2.69
CA VAL A 181 -11.28 22.31 2.73
C VAL A 181 -12.29 22.93 1.79
N ILE A 182 -12.44 22.41 0.56
CA ILE A 182 -13.38 22.94 -0.43
C ILE A 182 -14.83 22.73 0.04
N SER A 183 -15.16 21.55 0.52
CA SER A 183 -16.52 21.24 1.00
C SER A 183 -16.93 22.05 2.22
N TRP A 184 -15.97 22.42 3.08
CA TRP A 184 -16.22 23.32 4.23
C TRP A 184 -16.23 24.81 3.88
N THR A 185 -16.09 25.20 2.61
CA THR A 185 -16.28 26.60 2.23
C THR A 185 -17.76 26.95 2.23
N GLY A 186 -18.12 28.18 2.64
CA GLY A 186 -19.51 28.62 2.69
C GLY A 186 -20.25 28.59 1.34
N VAL A 187 -19.54 28.39 0.23
CA VAL A 187 -20.13 28.20 -1.11
C VAL A 187 -20.64 26.77 -1.30
N TYR A 188 -19.95 25.75 -0.77
CA TYR A 188 -20.29 24.34 -0.99
C TYR A 188 -20.81 23.62 0.26
N SER A 189 -20.72 24.24 1.44
CA SER A 189 -21.33 23.70 2.68
C SER A 189 -22.82 23.36 2.50
N PRO A 190 -23.64 24.15 1.78
CA PRO A 190 -25.05 23.80 1.57
C PRO A 190 -25.27 22.48 0.81
N ILE A 191 -24.38 22.09 -0.11
CA ILE A 191 -24.41 20.75 -0.75
C ILE A 191 -23.94 19.70 0.25
N PHE A 192 -22.85 19.98 0.95
CA PHE A 192 -22.23 19.00 1.84
C PHE A 192 -23.13 18.62 3.03
N ASP A 193 -23.94 19.57 3.50
CA ASP A 193 -24.87 19.41 4.62
C ASP A 193 -26.33 19.15 4.16
N SER A 194 -26.57 18.80 2.88
CA SER A 194 -27.91 18.48 2.38
C SER A 194 -28.48 17.24 3.09
N PRO A 195 -29.81 17.18 3.36
CA PRO A 195 -30.47 15.96 3.80
C PRO A 195 -30.32 14.85 2.75
N ARG A 196 -30.42 13.59 3.17
CA ARG A 196 -30.47 12.45 2.25
C ARG A 196 -31.79 12.47 1.48
N ASP A 197 -31.70 12.52 0.16
CA ASP A 197 -32.86 12.58 -0.75
C ASP A 197 -32.81 11.51 -1.86
N ASP A 198 -31.88 10.56 -1.78
CA ASP A 198 -31.66 9.48 -2.77
C ASP A 198 -31.25 9.97 -4.18
N VAL A 199 -30.84 11.23 -4.33
CA VAL A 199 -30.31 11.77 -5.59
C VAL A 199 -28.83 12.12 -5.45
N ILE A 200 -28.04 11.95 -6.52
CA ILE A 200 -26.59 12.18 -6.46
C ILE A 200 -26.23 13.54 -7.04
N VAL A 201 -25.54 14.35 -6.25
CA VAL A 201 -24.93 15.61 -6.71
C VAL A 201 -23.48 15.39 -7.22
N TRP A 202 -23.21 15.74 -8.49
CA TRP A 202 -21.93 15.50 -9.16
C TRP A 202 -21.00 16.72 -9.24
N THR A 203 -21.51 17.95 -9.16
CA THR A 203 -20.66 19.15 -9.35
C THR A 203 -19.59 19.30 -8.28
N LEU A 204 -19.90 19.04 -7.01
CA LEU A 204 -18.91 19.14 -5.93
C LEU A 204 -17.78 18.15 -6.15
N LEU A 205 -18.11 16.91 -6.52
CA LEU A 205 -17.15 15.88 -6.87
C LEU A 205 -16.20 16.33 -8.00
N PHE A 206 -16.76 16.82 -9.12
CA PHE A 206 -15.97 17.26 -10.26
C PHE A 206 -15.04 18.44 -9.91
N ARG A 207 -15.58 19.46 -9.22
CA ARG A 207 -14.83 20.66 -8.83
C ARG A 207 -13.69 20.32 -7.89
N VAL A 208 -13.94 19.44 -6.93
CA VAL A 208 -12.93 18.96 -5.98
C VAL A 208 -11.82 18.18 -6.69
N ILE A 209 -12.13 17.29 -7.63
CA ILE A 209 -11.12 16.55 -8.41
C ILE A 209 -10.22 17.51 -9.19
N VAL A 210 -10.82 18.50 -9.88
CA VAL A 210 -10.06 19.50 -10.66
C VAL A 210 -9.21 20.38 -9.75
N ALA A 211 -9.77 20.85 -8.63
CA ALA A 211 -9.04 21.67 -7.67
C ALA A 211 -7.89 20.88 -7.01
N ALA A 212 -8.12 19.62 -6.65
CA ALA A 212 -7.10 18.72 -6.13
C ALA A 212 -5.95 18.56 -7.13
N PHE A 213 -6.24 18.31 -8.42
CA PHE A 213 -5.21 18.23 -9.46
C PHE A 213 -4.37 19.52 -9.56
N ILE A 214 -5.01 20.69 -9.54
CA ILE A 214 -4.32 21.99 -9.68
C ILE A 214 -3.50 22.32 -8.44
N ILE A 215 -4.10 22.24 -7.24
CA ILE A 215 -3.46 22.61 -5.98
C ILE A 215 -2.26 21.70 -5.70
N THR A 216 -2.44 20.39 -5.85
CA THR A 216 -1.34 19.43 -5.66
C THR A 216 -0.28 19.56 -6.75
N GLY A 217 -0.67 19.83 -8.00
CA GLY A 217 0.27 20.13 -9.09
C GLY A 217 1.14 21.35 -8.78
N ILE A 218 0.54 22.44 -8.27
CA ILE A 218 1.27 23.64 -7.83
C ILE A 218 2.21 23.31 -6.67
N ALA A 219 1.74 22.53 -5.68
CA ALA A 219 2.58 22.07 -4.58
C ALA A 219 3.78 21.24 -5.08
N GLY A 220 3.58 20.38 -6.08
CA GLY A 220 4.65 19.64 -6.75
C GLY A 220 5.68 20.54 -7.42
N VAL A 221 5.24 21.60 -8.09
CA VAL A 221 6.13 22.62 -8.68
C VAL A 221 6.89 23.38 -7.60
N MET A 222 6.23 23.79 -6.51
CA MET A 222 6.88 24.47 -5.39
C MET A 222 8.00 23.65 -4.79
N VAL A 223 7.72 22.38 -4.49
CA VAL A 223 8.71 21.44 -3.95
C VAL A 223 9.87 21.26 -4.93
N ASP A 224 9.58 21.09 -6.22
CA ASP A 224 10.61 20.95 -7.25
C ASP A 224 11.54 22.16 -7.29
N LEU A 225 10.98 23.37 -7.29
CA LEU A 225 11.75 24.63 -7.36
C LEU A 225 12.57 24.89 -6.09
N LEU A 226 11.97 24.70 -4.91
CA LEU A 226 12.60 25.04 -3.63
C LEU A 226 13.66 24.02 -3.21
N VAL A 227 13.47 22.74 -3.55
CA VAL A 227 14.30 21.65 -3.02
C VAL A 227 15.04 20.92 -4.14
N TYR A 228 14.32 20.30 -5.06
CA TYR A 228 14.93 19.34 -5.99
C TYR A 228 15.78 20.02 -7.07
N ARG A 229 15.39 21.21 -7.52
CA ARG A 229 16.16 22.03 -8.47
C ARG A 229 17.57 22.29 -7.96
N GLY A 230 17.70 22.69 -6.68
CA GLY A 230 18.99 22.95 -6.06
C GLY A 230 19.90 21.72 -6.01
N PHE A 231 19.32 20.54 -5.80
CA PHE A 231 20.08 19.27 -5.84
C PHE A 231 20.50 18.89 -7.26
N ARG A 232 19.62 19.06 -8.25
CA ARG A 232 19.95 18.79 -9.66
C ARG A 232 21.07 19.70 -10.18
N LEU A 233 21.03 20.99 -9.85
CA LEU A 233 22.07 21.94 -10.25
C LEU A 233 23.45 21.68 -9.62
N ARG A 234 23.52 20.81 -8.60
CA ARG A 234 24.76 20.41 -7.92
C ARG A 234 25.14 18.96 -8.24
N ASP A 235 24.54 18.36 -9.25
CA ASP A 235 24.74 16.95 -9.65
C ASP A 235 24.63 15.98 -8.47
N ALA A 236 23.66 16.22 -7.58
CA ALA A 236 23.40 15.34 -6.46
C ALA A 236 23.02 13.95 -6.98
N THR A 237 23.60 12.92 -6.38
CA THR A 237 23.30 11.52 -6.72
C THR A 237 21.82 11.20 -6.46
N PRO A 238 21.18 10.26 -7.20
CA PRO A 238 19.78 9.90 -7.01
C PRO A 238 19.43 9.53 -5.56
N GLN A 239 20.36 8.91 -4.82
CA GLN A 239 20.16 8.56 -3.41
C GLN A 239 19.95 9.80 -2.54
N VAL A 240 20.73 10.86 -2.77
CA VAL A 240 20.59 12.14 -2.06
C VAL A 240 19.26 12.81 -2.40
N MET A 241 18.82 12.74 -3.67
CA MET A 241 17.51 13.24 -4.07
C MET A 241 16.37 12.47 -3.40
N MET A 242 16.46 11.14 -3.32
CA MET A 242 15.50 10.29 -2.62
C MET A 242 15.39 10.66 -1.13
N ILE A 243 16.53 10.83 -0.46
CA ILE A 243 16.57 11.28 0.94
C ILE A 243 15.97 12.68 1.10
N GLY A 244 16.32 13.62 0.21
CA GLY A 244 15.75 14.96 0.21
C GLY A 244 14.23 14.94 0.08
N SER A 245 13.70 14.06 -0.78
CA SER A 245 12.26 13.90 -0.97
C SER A 245 11.53 13.36 0.25
N LEU A 246 12.17 12.49 1.01
CA LEU A 246 11.64 12.03 2.30
C LEU A 246 11.60 13.17 3.32
N GLY A 247 12.63 14.02 3.37
CA GLY A 247 12.63 15.21 4.23
C GLY A 247 11.47 16.14 3.90
N VAL A 248 11.19 16.35 2.61
CA VAL A 248 10.00 17.08 2.14
C VAL A 248 8.72 16.37 2.61
N ALA A 249 8.66 15.04 2.50
CA ALA A 249 7.48 14.28 2.90
C ALA A 249 7.12 14.51 4.39
N LEU A 250 8.13 14.38 5.26
CA LEU A 250 7.97 14.61 6.69
C LEU A 250 7.58 16.06 7.01
N ALA A 251 8.17 17.03 6.30
CA ALA A 251 7.83 18.45 6.48
C ALA A 251 6.38 18.75 6.07
N LEU A 252 5.94 18.29 4.90
CA LEU A 252 4.56 18.46 4.44
C LEU A 252 3.58 17.82 5.42
N ARG A 253 3.85 16.58 5.85
CA ARG A 253 2.99 15.89 6.83
C ARG A 253 2.91 16.65 8.15
N ALA A 254 4.03 17.13 8.67
CA ALA A 254 4.05 17.88 9.92
C ALA A 254 3.22 19.17 9.82
N ILE A 255 3.32 19.91 8.69
CA ILE A 255 2.51 21.11 8.45
C ILE A 255 1.01 20.78 8.47
N PHE A 256 0.60 19.70 7.80
CA PHE A 256 -0.80 19.28 7.79
C PHE A 256 -1.28 18.76 9.14
N TYR A 257 -0.43 18.06 9.88
CA TYR A 257 -0.74 17.61 11.24
C TYR A 257 -0.94 18.79 12.20
N LEU A 258 -0.11 19.83 12.10
CA LEU A 258 -0.29 21.07 12.86
C LEU A 258 -1.60 21.78 12.52
N ARG A 259 -2.01 21.77 11.24
CA ARG A 259 -3.22 22.45 10.79
C ARG A 259 -4.51 21.68 11.09
N PHE A 260 -4.50 20.37 10.92
CA PHE A 260 -5.72 19.54 10.89
C PHE A 260 -5.78 18.45 11.97
N THR A 261 -4.81 18.43 12.89
CA THR A 261 -4.70 17.47 14.00
C THR A 261 -4.55 16.01 13.55
N SER A 262 -4.61 15.08 14.51
CA SER A 262 -4.60 13.63 14.28
C SER A 262 -5.99 13.03 14.00
N ASP A 263 -7.04 13.86 14.07
CA ASP A 263 -8.41 13.37 14.02
C ASP A 263 -8.69 12.69 12.69
N LYS A 264 -9.31 11.52 12.77
CA LYS A 264 -9.72 10.78 11.60
C LYS A 264 -11.00 11.39 11.05
N ARG A 265 -11.01 11.70 9.76
CA ARG A 265 -12.16 12.28 9.06
C ARG A 265 -12.46 11.48 7.81
N GLN A 266 -13.69 11.56 7.34
CA GLN A 266 -14.13 11.04 6.05
C GLN A 266 -14.91 12.15 5.36
N TRP A 267 -14.87 12.17 4.04
CA TRP A 267 -15.50 13.20 3.23
C TRP A 267 -16.48 12.58 2.25
N PHE A 268 -17.66 13.16 2.08
CA PHE A 268 -18.61 12.78 1.04
C PHE A 268 -18.93 14.01 0.19
N PRO A 269 -19.01 13.91 -1.15
CA PRO A 269 -19.49 15.02 -1.98
C PRO A 269 -20.90 15.46 -1.61
N ASP A 270 -21.71 14.50 -1.21
CA ASP A 270 -23.12 14.60 -0.86
C ASP A 270 -23.43 13.40 0.05
N MET A 271 -24.39 13.55 0.97
CA MET A 271 -24.64 12.55 2.01
C MET A 271 -25.22 11.25 1.44
N ASP A 272 -25.87 11.29 0.28
CA ASP A 272 -26.41 10.13 -0.44
C ASP A 272 -25.31 9.18 -0.97
N PHE A 273 -24.09 9.69 -1.23
CA PHE A 273 -22.94 8.81 -1.51
C PHE A 273 -22.58 7.88 -0.34
N SER A 274 -23.00 8.22 0.87
CA SER A 274 -22.74 7.41 2.07
C SER A 274 -23.77 6.30 2.27
N ASP A 275 -24.91 6.34 1.57
CA ASP A 275 -25.96 5.34 1.73
C ASP A 275 -25.59 4.03 1.01
N GLN A 276 -25.49 2.96 1.78
CA GLN A 276 -25.10 1.64 1.27
C GLN A 276 -26.31 0.82 0.82
N TYR A 277 -27.53 1.26 1.15
CA TYR A 277 -28.76 0.52 0.88
C TYR A 277 -29.47 0.98 -0.40
N THR A 278 -29.41 2.27 -0.76
CA THR A 278 -30.07 2.80 -1.96
C THR A 278 -29.10 2.98 -3.14
N GLN A 279 -27.90 3.55 -2.92
CA GLN A 279 -26.95 3.94 -3.98
C GLN A 279 -25.89 2.86 -4.30
N LYS A 280 -26.30 1.77 -4.97
CA LYS A 280 -25.44 0.58 -5.22
C LYS A 280 -25.57 -0.03 -6.61
N TRP A 281 -24.44 -0.52 -7.16
CA TRP A 281 -24.48 -1.42 -8.32
C TRP A 281 -24.80 -2.83 -7.82
N ILE A 282 -25.92 -3.36 -8.29
CA ILE A 282 -26.34 -4.74 -8.04
C ILE A 282 -25.78 -5.60 -9.16
N PHE A 283 -24.96 -6.58 -8.80
CA PHE A 283 -24.45 -7.57 -9.74
C PHE A 283 -24.88 -8.97 -9.27
N PRO A 284 -25.54 -9.78 -10.12
CA PRO A 284 -25.85 -11.15 -9.76
C PRO A 284 -24.54 -11.95 -9.60
N THR A 285 -24.38 -12.67 -8.49
CA THR A 285 -23.13 -13.37 -8.15
C THR A 285 -23.39 -14.84 -7.87
N THR A 286 -22.53 -15.72 -8.37
CA THR A 286 -22.43 -17.10 -7.90
C THR A 286 -21.30 -17.20 -6.88
N LYS A 287 -21.57 -17.80 -5.71
CA LYS A 287 -20.57 -18.06 -4.67
C LYS A 287 -20.01 -19.46 -4.87
N LEU A 288 -18.68 -19.59 -4.78
CA LEU A 288 -17.97 -20.86 -4.78
C LEU A 288 -17.46 -21.13 -3.37
N ARG A 289 -17.98 -22.15 -2.70
CA ARG A 289 -17.46 -22.64 -1.43
C ARG A 289 -16.47 -23.77 -1.68
N ILE A 290 -15.30 -23.68 -1.07
CA ILE A 290 -14.25 -24.70 -1.13
C ILE A 290 -14.07 -25.28 0.26
N TRP A 291 -14.29 -26.59 0.41
CA TRP A 291 -14.10 -27.31 1.66
C TRP A 291 -12.70 -27.91 1.71
N LEU A 292 -11.90 -27.46 2.68
CA LEU A 292 -10.53 -27.93 2.91
C LEU A 292 -10.46 -28.79 4.18
N GLY A 293 -9.58 -29.80 4.16
CA GLY A 293 -9.27 -30.62 5.33
C GLY A 293 -10.13 -31.88 5.48
N ASP A 294 -10.45 -32.25 6.72
CA ASP A 294 -11.26 -33.44 7.01
C ASP A 294 -12.76 -33.18 6.74
N ARG A 295 -13.22 -33.65 5.58
CA ARG A 295 -14.60 -33.46 5.12
C ARG A 295 -15.65 -34.29 5.88
N SER A 296 -15.23 -35.08 6.88
CA SER A 296 -16.12 -35.76 7.81
C SER A 296 -16.49 -34.91 9.02
N LEU A 297 -15.70 -33.87 9.32
CA LEU A 297 -15.94 -32.94 10.43
C LEU A 297 -16.82 -31.78 9.97
N ALA A 298 -17.72 -31.33 10.86
CA ALA A 298 -18.45 -30.09 10.64
C ALA A 298 -17.45 -28.91 10.75
N GLY A 299 -17.34 -28.10 9.69
CA GLY A 299 -16.71 -26.79 9.75
C GLY A 299 -17.28 -25.94 10.89
N SER A 300 -16.46 -25.07 11.44
CA SER A 300 -16.71 -24.21 12.60
C SER A 300 -18.11 -23.56 12.61
N GLU A 301 -19.04 -24.24 13.29
CA GLU A 301 -20.17 -23.63 13.98
C GLU A 301 -19.84 -23.70 15.47
N ASP A 302 -19.44 -22.55 16.00
CA ASP A 302 -19.36 -22.18 17.41
C ASP A 302 -18.59 -23.08 18.40
N VAL A 303 -17.96 -22.38 19.35
CA VAL A 303 -17.12 -22.86 20.47
C VAL A 303 -17.81 -23.85 21.43
N ASN A 304 -19.00 -24.36 21.10
CA ASN A 304 -19.73 -25.36 21.87
C ASN A 304 -20.03 -26.68 21.11
N GLY A 305 -19.51 -26.90 19.90
CA GLY A 305 -19.12 -28.23 19.43
C GLY A 305 -20.16 -29.36 19.30
N ASN A 306 -21.46 -29.12 19.49
CA ASN A 306 -22.56 -29.98 19.03
C ASN A 306 -23.91 -29.37 19.42
N GLY A 307 -24.74 -29.04 18.43
CA GLY A 307 -26.19 -28.91 18.62
C GLY A 307 -26.87 -30.25 18.96
N VAL A 308 -26.22 -31.12 19.75
CA VAL A 308 -26.73 -32.38 20.26
C VAL A 308 -26.25 -32.48 21.71
N PHE A 309 -27.16 -32.28 22.66
CA PHE A 309 -26.95 -32.75 24.02
C PHE A 309 -26.67 -34.25 23.97
N ASP A 310 -25.44 -34.66 24.28
CA ASP A 310 -25.16 -36.06 24.57
C ASP A 310 -25.75 -36.38 25.95
N VAL A 311 -27.03 -36.75 25.94
CA VAL A 311 -27.80 -37.02 27.14
C VAL A 311 -27.25 -38.24 27.89
N GLU A 312 -26.53 -39.15 27.22
CA GLU A 312 -25.85 -40.28 27.87
C GLU A 312 -24.74 -39.80 28.79
N THR A 313 -23.92 -38.85 28.33
CA THR A 313 -22.81 -38.32 29.15
C THR A 313 -23.33 -37.48 30.33
N TYR A 314 -24.43 -36.73 30.15
CA TYR A 314 -25.07 -35.95 31.23
C TYR A 314 -25.75 -36.86 32.28
N THR A 315 -26.54 -37.85 31.85
CA THR A 315 -27.26 -38.77 32.74
C THR A 315 -26.30 -39.68 33.50
N GLN A 316 -25.21 -40.14 32.88
CA GLN A 316 -24.22 -40.97 33.56
C GLN A 316 -23.42 -40.16 34.58
N ALA A 317 -23.10 -38.90 34.31
CA ALA A 317 -22.47 -37.99 35.28
C ALA A 317 -23.38 -37.67 36.48
N HIS A 318 -24.67 -37.40 36.25
CA HIS A 318 -25.63 -37.08 37.32
C HIS A 318 -26.09 -38.32 38.10
N ALA A 319 -26.18 -39.49 37.45
CA ALA A 319 -26.40 -40.77 38.12
C ALA A 319 -25.19 -41.20 38.97
N ASN A 320 -23.96 -40.95 38.50
CA ASN A 320 -22.74 -41.19 39.27
C ASN A 320 -22.59 -40.17 40.43
N ALA A 321 -23.15 -38.96 40.28
CA ALA A 321 -23.25 -37.96 41.35
C ALA A 321 -24.41 -38.21 42.34
N GLY A 322 -25.28 -39.19 42.07
CA GLY A 322 -26.42 -39.55 42.93
C GLY A 322 -27.61 -38.59 42.85
N GLU A 323 -27.64 -37.71 41.86
CA GLU A 323 -28.67 -36.68 41.67
C GLU A 323 -29.92 -37.23 40.96
N ILE A 324 -29.78 -38.35 40.25
CA ILE A 324 -30.86 -39.10 39.59
C ILE A 324 -30.68 -40.62 39.76
N PRO A 325 -31.77 -41.43 39.72
CA PRO A 325 -31.67 -42.88 39.84
C PRO A 325 -30.90 -43.52 38.67
N MET A 326 -30.06 -44.51 38.96
CA MET A 326 -29.33 -45.27 37.94
C MET A 326 -30.32 -46.03 37.04
N GLY A 327 -30.43 -45.63 35.78
CA GLY A 327 -31.35 -46.22 34.78
C GLY A 327 -32.65 -45.45 34.53
N ALA A 328 -32.76 -44.17 34.90
CA ALA A 328 -33.94 -43.35 34.59
C ALA A 328 -34.01 -42.97 33.09
N ALA A 329 -35.17 -43.17 32.45
CA ALA A 329 -35.45 -42.73 31.09
C ALA A 329 -35.94 -41.28 31.07
N ILE A 330 -35.50 -40.49 30.08
CA ILE A 330 -35.67 -39.03 30.02
C ILE A 330 -37.14 -38.60 29.94
N GLY A 331 -38.01 -39.43 29.37
CA GLY A 331 -39.46 -39.16 29.21
C GLY A 331 -40.23 -39.00 30.53
N ASP A 332 -39.68 -39.47 31.66
CA ASP A 332 -40.32 -39.31 32.98
C ASP A 332 -39.94 -37.98 33.68
N ILE A 333 -38.96 -37.21 33.15
CA ILE A 333 -38.39 -36.03 33.82
C ILE A 333 -38.83 -34.71 33.16
N ILE A 334 -39.07 -34.69 31.84
CA ILE A 334 -39.49 -33.48 31.10
C ILE A 334 -40.69 -33.82 30.20
N PRO A 335 -41.91 -33.33 30.50
CA PRO A 335 -43.07 -33.57 29.65
C PRO A 335 -42.89 -32.87 28.30
N GLY A 336 -42.99 -33.61 27.18
CA GLY A 336 -42.99 -33.05 25.82
C GLY A 336 -41.81 -33.42 24.91
N THR A 337 -40.90 -34.29 25.34
CA THR A 337 -39.79 -34.78 24.51
C THR A 337 -40.13 -36.12 23.86
N GLY A 338 -40.56 -36.10 22.58
CA GLY A 338 -40.65 -37.23 21.65
C GLY A 338 -41.57 -38.40 22.04
N GLU A 339 -42.58 -38.70 21.23
CA GLU A 339 -43.25 -40.01 21.25
C GLU A 339 -42.61 -40.91 20.18
N ASP A 340 -42.23 -42.13 20.58
CA ASP A 340 -41.89 -43.23 19.67
C ASP A 340 -43.19 -43.72 19.00
N LEU A 341 -43.47 -43.17 17.82
CA LEU A 341 -44.74 -43.37 17.11
C LEU A 341 -44.81 -44.72 16.39
N ASP A 342 -43.69 -45.41 16.17
CA ASP A 342 -43.64 -46.67 15.42
C ASP A 342 -43.26 -47.90 16.26
N GLY A 343 -42.91 -47.70 17.53
CA GLY A 343 -42.76 -48.75 18.54
C GLY A 343 -41.47 -49.56 18.42
N ASP A 344 -40.43 -48.98 17.81
CA ASP A 344 -39.13 -49.61 17.65
C ASP A 344 -38.18 -49.42 18.86
N GLY A 345 -38.60 -48.61 19.84
CA GLY A 345 -37.85 -48.30 21.05
C GLY A 345 -36.91 -47.10 20.92
N ARG A 346 -37.04 -46.26 19.88
CA ARG A 346 -36.26 -45.03 19.68
C ARG A 346 -37.17 -43.79 19.61
N LEU A 347 -36.65 -42.66 20.10
CA LEU A 347 -37.34 -41.37 20.03
C LEU A 347 -37.15 -40.75 18.64
N ASP A 348 -38.23 -40.50 17.91
CA ASP A 348 -38.22 -39.76 16.65
C ASP A 348 -38.07 -38.26 16.92
N VAL A 349 -37.04 -37.63 16.34
CA VAL A 349 -36.80 -36.18 16.43
C VAL A 349 -37.54 -35.48 15.27
N ALA A 350 -38.03 -34.26 15.53
CA ALA A 350 -38.81 -33.44 14.60
C ALA A 350 -38.23 -33.44 13.17
N GLN A 351 -39.08 -33.76 12.19
CA GLN A 351 -38.71 -33.75 10.78
C GLN A 351 -38.51 -32.30 10.32
N SER A 352 -37.32 -31.98 9.79
CA SER A 352 -37.08 -30.70 9.14
C SER A 352 -37.65 -30.71 7.71
N TYR A 353 -38.40 -29.66 7.37
CA TYR A 353 -38.95 -29.48 6.03
C TYR A 353 -37.95 -28.71 5.17
N THR A 354 -37.60 -29.27 4.00
CA THR A 354 -36.75 -28.61 3.00
C THR A 354 -37.59 -27.93 1.92
N HIS A 355 -37.34 -26.65 1.65
CA HIS A 355 -37.93 -25.93 0.52
C HIS A 355 -36.82 -25.31 -0.33
N ASN A 356 -36.78 -25.61 -1.64
CA ASN A 356 -35.78 -25.09 -2.59
C ASN A 356 -34.31 -25.17 -2.09
N ASN A 357 -33.91 -26.32 -1.56
CA ASN A 357 -32.59 -26.57 -0.95
C ASN A 357 -32.32 -25.80 0.35
N CYS A 358 -33.34 -25.32 1.06
CA CYS A 358 -33.17 -24.72 2.37
C CYS A 358 -34.00 -25.38 3.47
N GLU A 359 -33.41 -25.47 4.67
CA GLU A 359 -34.03 -26.02 5.88
C GLU A 359 -34.65 -24.92 6.73
N GLN A 360 -35.86 -25.17 7.22
CA GLN A 360 -36.59 -24.27 8.10
C GLN A 360 -36.06 -24.36 9.55
N SER A 361 -35.84 -23.19 10.16
CA SER A 361 -35.38 -23.04 11.53
C SER A 361 -36.41 -23.56 12.53
N THR A 362 -35.94 -24.21 13.60
CA THR A 362 -36.78 -24.73 14.70
C THR A 362 -36.45 -24.04 16.01
N ASN A 363 -37.45 -23.80 16.84
CA ASN A 363 -37.25 -23.24 18.16
C ASN A 363 -36.39 -24.20 19.01
N PRO A 364 -35.23 -23.76 19.52
CA PRO A 364 -34.29 -24.63 20.23
C PRO A 364 -34.84 -25.20 21.55
N GLU A 365 -35.87 -24.59 22.14
CA GLU A 365 -36.48 -25.06 23.38
C GLU A 365 -37.69 -25.99 23.14
N THR A 366 -38.41 -25.85 22.01
CA THR A 366 -39.66 -26.58 21.75
C THR A 366 -39.60 -27.54 20.56
N GLY A 367 -38.60 -27.42 19.68
CA GLY A 367 -38.49 -28.21 18.45
C GLY A 367 -39.54 -27.87 17.38
N GLU A 368 -40.36 -26.83 17.60
CA GLU A 368 -41.38 -26.41 16.64
C GLU A 368 -40.76 -25.57 15.51
N LEU A 369 -41.29 -25.72 14.29
CA LEU A 369 -40.91 -24.93 13.12
C LEU A 369 -41.19 -23.44 13.37
N MET A 370 -40.19 -22.58 13.14
CA MET A 370 -40.30 -21.14 13.35
C MET A 370 -40.84 -20.44 12.09
N PHE A 371 -41.69 -19.45 12.33
CA PHE A 371 -42.32 -18.59 11.33
C PHE A 371 -42.12 -17.13 11.74
N ASP A 372 -41.93 -16.24 10.77
CA ASP A 372 -41.88 -14.80 11.01
C ASP A 372 -43.26 -14.30 11.43
N GLU A 373 -43.33 -13.66 12.60
CA GLU A 373 -44.55 -13.24 13.26
C GLU A 373 -45.28 -12.11 12.49
N ALA A 374 -44.57 -11.37 11.63
CA ALA A 374 -45.13 -10.27 10.83
C ALA A 374 -45.66 -10.73 9.46
N SER A 375 -45.02 -11.71 8.83
CA SER A 375 -45.33 -12.17 7.46
C SER A 375 -46.06 -13.52 7.41
N GLY A 376 -45.92 -14.35 8.44
CA GLY A 376 -46.43 -15.74 8.45
C GLY A 376 -45.58 -16.72 7.64
N ASP A 377 -44.44 -16.27 7.11
CA ASP A 377 -43.55 -17.07 6.28
C ASP A 377 -42.58 -17.92 7.12
N PRO A 378 -42.18 -19.12 6.65
CA PRO A 378 -41.21 -19.98 7.34
C PRO A 378 -39.83 -19.32 7.41
N ILE A 379 -39.20 -19.32 8.59
CA ILE A 379 -37.84 -18.80 8.77
C ILE A 379 -36.85 -19.87 8.29
N LEU A 380 -36.13 -19.62 7.19
CA LEU A 380 -35.18 -20.57 6.61
C LEU A 380 -33.76 -20.22 7.07
N GLU A 381 -32.92 -21.21 7.41
CA GLU A 381 -31.61 -20.93 8.02
C GLU A 381 -30.41 -21.69 7.44
N ARG A 382 -30.61 -22.68 6.56
CA ARG A 382 -29.47 -23.46 6.04
C ARG A 382 -29.71 -24.01 4.66
N ILE A 383 -28.72 -23.89 3.77
CA ILE A 383 -28.73 -24.56 2.46
C ILE A 383 -28.37 -26.03 2.67
N VAL A 384 -29.26 -26.94 2.23
CA VAL A 384 -29.08 -28.39 2.23
C VAL A 384 -28.76 -28.85 0.81
N THR A 385 -27.50 -29.21 0.56
CA THR A 385 -27.13 -29.92 -0.68
C THR A 385 -27.78 -31.30 -0.71
N GLU A 386 -28.37 -31.68 -1.85
CA GLU A 386 -28.89 -33.02 -2.09
C GLU A 386 -27.83 -34.09 -1.73
N GLY A 387 -28.07 -34.86 -0.66
CA GLY A 387 -27.22 -35.98 -0.23
C GLY A 387 -26.56 -35.85 1.16
N TRP A 388 -26.75 -34.76 1.89
CA TRP A 388 -26.30 -34.61 3.28
C TRP A 388 -27.44 -34.09 4.17
N SER A 389 -27.82 -34.85 5.20
CA SER A 389 -28.85 -34.47 6.18
C SER A 389 -28.31 -34.68 7.60
N PRO A 390 -28.34 -33.66 8.48
CA PRO A 390 -27.90 -33.79 9.86
C PRO A 390 -28.97 -34.55 10.63
N GLY A 391 -28.73 -35.84 10.86
CA GLY A 391 -29.66 -36.73 11.55
C GLY A 391 -29.67 -38.16 11.02
N ASN A 392 -29.03 -38.44 9.88
CA ASN A 392 -29.01 -39.78 9.31
C ASN A 392 -27.58 -40.35 9.15
N PRO A 393 -27.04 -41.04 10.18
CA PRO A 393 -25.68 -41.62 10.18
C PRO A 393 -25.47 -42.71 9.11
N GLY A 394 -26.54 -43.14 8.42
CA GLY A 394 -26.50 -44.16 7.36
C GLY A 394 -26.31 -43.63 5.94
N SER A 395 -26.38 -42.31 5.72
CA SER A 395 -26.08 -41.71 4.41
C SER A 395 -24.59 -41.35 4.35
N GLY A 396 -23.77 -42.22 3.75
CA GLY A 396 -22.30 -42.07 3.65
C GLY A 396 -21.83 -40.95 2.70
N GLY A 397 -22.42 -39.76 2.76
CA GLY A 397 -22.04 -38.61 1.95
C GLY A 397 -20.96 -37.75 2.62
N SER A 398 -19.72 -37.85 2.16
CA SER A 398 -18.67 -36.86 2.47
C SER A 398 -18.99 -35.52 1.80
N ARG A 399 -18.74 -34.37 2.47
CA ARG A 399 -18.92 -33.04 1.85
C ARG A 399 -18.15 -32.93 0.53
N PRO A 400 -18.72 -32.29 -0.53
CA PRO A 400 -18.00 -32.12 -1.79
C PRO A 400 -16.80 -31.17 -1.61
N ALA A 401 -15.74 -31.37 -2.39
CA ALA A 401 -14.54 -30.51 -2.32
C ALA A 401 -14.83 -29.05 -2.74
N PHE A 402 -15.81 -28.87 -3.61
CA PHE A 402 -16.26 -27.58 -4.11
C PHE A 402 -17.78 -27.60 -4.25
N GLU A 403 -18.41 -26.48 -3.93
CA GLU A 403 -19.84 -26.28 -3.99
C GLU A 403 -20.10 -24.92 -4.64
N LEU A 404 -20.93 -24.89 -5.68
CA LEU A 404 -21.34 -23.65 -6.34
C LEU A 404 -22.79 -23.40 -5.98
N TYR A 405 -23.09 -22.23 -5.41
CA TYR A 405 -24.43 -21.85 -5.03
C TYR A 405 -24.72 -20.40 -5.42
N ASP A 406 -25.99 -20.10 -5.67
CA ASP A 406 -26.48 -18.78 -6.04
C ASP A 406 -27.00 -18.04 -4.80
N VAL A 407 -26.71 -16.74 -4.71
CA VAL A 407 -27.09 -15.88 -3.58
C VAL A 407 -28.57 -15.52 -3.60
N GLY A 408 -29.26 -15.73 -4.74
CA GLY A 408 -30.72 -15.68 -4.78
C GLY A 408 -31.42 -16.75 -3.92
N VAL A 409 -30.65 -17.66 -3.30
CA VAL A 409 -31.13 -18.83 -2.55
C VAL A 409 -30.50 -18.91 -1.14
N ASP A 410 -29.86 -17.83 -0.65
CA ASP A 410 -29.18 -17.79 0.66
C ASP A 410 -30.21 -17.54 1.78
N CYS A 411 -30.45 -18.55 2.63
CA CYS A 411 -31.62 -18.56 3.50
C CYS A 411 -31.51 -17.72 4.78
N VAL A 412 -30.30 -17.46 5.27
CA VAL A 412 -30.08 -16.67 6.51
C VAL A 412 -30.01 -15.17 6.25
N SER A 413 -29.76 -14.77 5.01
CA SER A 413 -29.73 -13.36 4.67
C SER A 413 -29.85 -13.22 3.17
N GLN A 414 -30.73 -12.34 2.72
CA GLN A 414 -30.53 -11.66 1.44
C GLN A 414 -29.24 -10.81 1.53
N ALA A 415 -28.07 -11.43 1.69
CA ALA A 415 -26.77 -10.80 1.62
C ALA A 415 -26.44 -10.53 0.15
N THR A 416 -27.29 -9.71 -0.44
CA THR A 416 -27.13 -9.04 -1.71
C THR A 416 -25.78 -8.30 -1.73
N ASN A 417 -24.93 -8.72 -2.66
CA ASN A 417 -23.58 -8.19 -2.82
C ASN A 417 -23.62 -6.83 -3.54
N TYR A 418 -23.66 -5.75 -2.77
CA TYR A 418 -23.77 -4.40 -3.29
C TYR A 418 -22.40 -3.74 -3.50
N TYR A 419 -22.13 -3.18 -4.68
CA TYR A 419 -21.00 -2.27 -4.86
C TYR A 419 -21.47 -0.83 -4.69
N SER A 420 -21.09 -0.19 -3.58
CA SER A 420 -21.46 1.21 -3.38
C SER A 420 -20.89 2.09 -4.50
N TYR A 421 -21.71 3.00 -5.02
CA TYR A 421 -21.31 3.94 -6.06
C TYR A 421 -20.04 4.72 -5.66
N LEU A 422 -19.90 5.02 -4.36
CA LEU A 422 -18.72 5.64 -3.76
C LEU A 422 -17.41 4.88 -4.03
N LYS A 423 -17.40 3.56 -3.89
CA LYS A 423 -16.20 2.75 -4.16
C LYS A 423 -15.94 2.65 -5.67
N GLY A 424 -17.00 2.59 -6.47
CA GLY A 424 -16.91 2.56 -7.93
C GLY A 424 -16.38 3.85 -8.54
N SER A 425 -16.77 5.01 -8.00
CA SER A 425 -16.32 6.32 -8.47
C SER A 425 -14.80 6.50 -8.33
N VAL A 426 -14.20 5.93 -7.28
CA VAL A 426 -12.73 5.88 -7.06
C VAL A 426 -12.04 5.15 -8.21
N ALA A 427 -12.50 3.93 -8.50
CA ALA A 427 -11.93 3.12 -9.56
C ALA A 427 -12.08 3.81 -10.92
N ALA A 428 -13.29 4.26 -11.26
CA ALA A 428 -13.60 4.93 -12.51
C ALA A 428 -12.72 6.18 -12.71
N THR A 429 -12.62 7.05 -11.71
CA THR A 429 -11.86 8.30 -11.81
C THR A 429 -10.37 8.03 -12.05
N ILE A 430 -9.76 7.13 -11.28
CA ILE A 430 -8.31 6.90 -11.35
C ILE A 430 -7.93 6.15 -12.63
N PHE A 431 -8.68 5.14 -13.05
CA PHE A 431 -8.41 4.46 -14.31
C PHE A 431 -8.60 5.40 -15.50
N THR A 432 -9.63 6.24 -15.49
CA THR A 432 -9.83 7.26 -16.53
C THR A 432 -8.68 8.26 -16.56
N ALA A 433 -8.27 8.81 -15.41
CA ALA A 433 -7.11 9.70 -15.30
C ALA A 433 -5.81 9.02 -15.80
N SER A 434 -5.63 7.72 -15.52
CA SER A 434 -4.47 6.95 -15.97
C SER A 434 -4.42 6.77 -17.50
N ILE A 435 -5.57 6.50 -18.12
CA ILE A 435 -5.70 6.36 -19.57
C ILE A 435 -5.46 7.72 -20.23
N LEU A 436 -6.05 8.79 -19.70
CA LEU A 436 -5.84 10.16 -20.17
C LEU A 436 -4.36 10.58 -20.08
N LEU A 437 -3.68 10.25 -18.98
CA LEU A 437 -2.25 10.47 -18.84
C LEU A 437 -1.45 9.69 -19.89
N TYR A 438 -1.76 8.41 -20.09
CA TYR A 438 -1.09 7.59 -21.09
C TYR A 438 -1.25 8.16 -22.50
N LEU A 439 -2.45 8.60 -22.86
CA LEU A 439 -2.73 9.27 -24.13
C LEU A 439 -2.01 10.61 -24.24
N PHE A 440 -2.03 11.43 -23.19
CA PHE A 440 -1.32 12.70 -23.13
C PHE A 440 0.17 12.48 -23.37
N LEU A 441 0.79 11.51 -22.70
CA LEU A 441 2.21 11.25 -22.87
C LEU A 441 2.49 10.74 -24.28
N THR A 442 1.76 9.74 -24.77
CA THR A 442 2.06 9.12 -26.07
C THR A 442 1.74 10.01 -27.28
N LYS A 443 0.64 10.78 -27.23
CA LYS A 443 0.10 11.50 -28.38
C LYS A 443 0.36 13.01 -28.37
N SER A 444 0.77 13.62 -27.25
CA SER A 444 1.04 15.07 -27.20
C SER A 444 2.49 15.43 -27.52
N ARG A 445 2.73 16.68 -27.95
CA ARG A 445 4.08 17.24 -28.16
C ARG A 445 4.88 17.31 -26.86
N LEU A 446 4.22 17.67 -25.77
CA LEU A 446 4.84 17.76 -24.45
C LEU A 446 5.28 16.36 -23.98
N GLY A 447 4.42 15.36 -24.17
CA GLY A 447 4.75 13.97 -23.88
C GLY A 447 5.92 13.41 -24.72
N MET A 448 6.06 13.84 -25.98
CA MET A 448 7.26 13.55 -26.78
C MET A 448 8.52 14.18 -26.20
N GLN A 449 8.45 15.46 -25.78
CA GLN A 449 9.58 16.13 -25.11
C GLN A 449 9.95 15.45 -23.79
N MET A 450 8.96 15.03 -22.99
CA MET A 450 9.19 14.28 -21.74
C MET A 450 9.91 12.96 -21.99
N ARG A 451 9.53 12.21 -23.03
CA ARG A 451 10.27 10.97 -23.40
C ARG A 451 11.69 11.26 -23.85
N ALA A 452 11.91 12.30 -24.67
CA ALA A 452 13.26 12.68 -25.09
C ALA A 452 14.15 13.05 -23.89
N VAL A 453 13.62 13.82 -22.93
CA VAL A 453 14.32 14.18 -21.69
C VAL A 453 14.57 12.96 -20.79
N ALA A 454 13.60 12.04 -20.70
CA ALA A 454 13.74 10.80 -19.96
C ALA A 454 14.88 9.93 -20.49
N ASP A 455 14.97 9.80 -21.82
CA ASP A 455 15.99 8.99 -22.50
C ASP A 455 17.38 9.61 -22.35
N ASN A 456 17.54 10.88 -22.73
CA ASN A 456 18.80 11.61 -22.58
C ASN A 456 18.55 13.13 -22.41
N PRO A 457 18.67 13.67 -21.19
CA PRO A 457 18.40 15.09 -20.94
C PRO A 457 19.41 16.00 -21.66
N GLU A 458 20.68 15.60 -21.77
CA GLU A 458 21.72 16.42 -22.44
C GLU A 458 21.47 16.51 -23.95
N LEU A 459 21.12 15.39 -24.60
CA LEU A 459 20.77 15.34 -26.02
C LEU A 459 19.45 16.09 -26.32
N ALA A 460 18.50 16.01 -25.39
CA ALA A 460 17.26 16.79 -25.48
C ALA A 460 17.56 18.29 -25.40
N ALA A 461 18.44 18.71 -24.48
CA ALA A 461 18.88 20.10 -24.35
C ALA A 461 19.59 20.61 -25.62
N SER A 462 20.49 19.81 -26.22
CA SER A 462 21.15 20.17 -27.48
C SER A 462 20.16 20.29 -28.66
N SER A 463 19.02 19.61 -28.58
CA SER A 463 17.92 19.69 -29.56
C SER A 463 16.98 20.88 -29.32
N GLY A 464 17.30 21.78 -28.38
CA GLY A 464 16.52 22.98 -28.06
C GLY A 464 15.34 22.73 -27.09
N ILE A 465 15.27 21.57 -26.45
CA ILE A 465 14.25 21.27 -25.44
C ILE A 465 14.71 21.83 -24.09
N ASN A 466 13.91 22.68 -23.46
CA ASN A 466 14.19 23.15 -22.10
C ASN A 466 13.90 22.03 -21.09
N VAL A 467 14.95 21.31 -20.69
CA VAL A 467 14.91 20.18 -19.74
C VAL A 467 14.29 20.59 -18.41
N GLU A 468 14.67 21.75 -17.88
CA GLU A 468 14.18 22.25 -16.59
C GLU A 468 12.66 22.45 -16.61
N ARG A 469 12.13 23.10 -17.66
CA ARG A 469 10.68 23.26 -17.84
C ARG A 469 9.98 21.91 -17.95
N VAL A 470 10.55 20.94 -18.67
CA VAL A 470 9.98 19.59 -18.80
C VAL A 470 9.95 18.87 -17.45
N GLN A 471 11.00 19.00 -16.63
CA GLN A 471 11.06 18.42 -15.29
C GLN A 471 10.05 19.06 -14.34
N THR A 472 9.86 20.38 -14.37
CA THR A 472 8.87 21.07 -13.54
C THR A 472 7.44 20.74 -13.97
N ILE A 473 7.15 20.62 -15.28
CA ILE A 473 5.84 20.16 -15.75
C ILE A 473 5.59 18.70 -15.36
N SER A 474 6.64 17.87 -15.38
CA SER A 474 6.57 16.50 -14.86
C SER A 474 6.22 16.48 -13.37
N ALA A 475 6.82 17.37 -12.57
CA ALA A 475 6.47 17.52 -11.15
C ALA A 475 5.00 17.91 -10.97
N PHE A 476 4.51 18.89 -11.73
CA PHE A 476 3.10 19.29 -11.73
C PHE A 476 2.16 18.12 -12.04
N LEU A 477 2.40 17.41 -13.15
CA LEU A 477 1.53 16.33 -13.61
C LEU A 477 1.55 15.14 -12.64
N SER A 478 2.73 14.77 -12.13
CA SER A 478 2.87 13.68 -11.16
C SER A 478 2.12 13.97 -9.86
N ALA A 479 2.35 15.14 -9.25
CA ALA A 479 1.67 15.54 -8.02
C ALA A 479 0.16 15.68 -8.23
N GLY A 480 -0.25 16.27 -9.37
CA GLY A 480 -1.65 16.40 -9.77
C GLY A 480 -2.41 15.07 -9.80
N ILE A 481 -1.84 14.03 -10.43
CA ILE A 481 -2.48 12.70 -10.50
C ILE A 481 -2.60 12.05 -9.12
N SER A 482 -1.57 12.19 -8.28
CA SER A 482 -1.65 11.72 -6.89
C SER A 482 -2.69 12.50 -6.10
N GLY A 483 -2.85 13.81 -6.36
CA GLY A 483 -3.92 14.63 -5.79
C GLY A 483 -5.32 14.18 -6.16
N ILE A 484 -5.56 13.82 -7.43
CA ILE A 484 -6.82 13.21 -7.89
C ILE A 484 -7.09 11.91 -7.13
N GLY A 485 -6.07 11.06 -6.97
CA GLY A 485 -6.20 9.83 -6.19
C GLY A 485 -6.60 10.10 -4.74
N GLY A 486 -5.93 11.07 -4.11
CA GLY A 486 -6.21 11.48 -2.74
C GLY A 486 -7.62 12.05 -2.58
N SER A 487 -8.08 12.85 -3.54
CA SER A 487 -9.39 13.45 -3.45
C SER A 487 -10.51 12.43 -3.45
N VAL A 488 -10.40 11.39 -4.29
CA VAL A 488 -11.45 10.36 -4.36
C VAL A 488 -11.29 9.30 -3.27
N PHE A 489 -10.05 9.00 -2.85
CA PHE A 489 -9.80 8.12 -1.71
C PHE A 489 -10.34 8.66 -0.38
N ALA A 490 -10.36 9.99 -0.21
CA ALA A 490 -10.91 10.65 0.99
C ALA A 490 -12.37 10.27 1.29
N MET A 491 -13.07 9.70 0.30
CA MET A 491 -14.43 9.22 0.45
C MET A 491 -14.55 7.81 0.98
N THR A 492 -13.57 6.94 0.76
CA THR A 492 -13.75 5.50 1.01
C THR A 492 -13.44 5.09 2.43
N TYR A 493 -12.47 5.74 3.07
CA TYR A 493 -11.97 5.35 4.39
C TYR A 493 -11.80 6.57 5.29
N LEU A 494 -11.87 6.35 6.59
CA LEU A 494 -11.43 7.35 7.56
C LEU A 494 -9.92 7.57 7.41
N TRP A 495 -9.53 8.83 7.24
CA TRP A 495 -8.15 9.23 6.97
C TRP A 495 -7.68 10.32 7.94
N ASN A 496 -6.37 10.43 8.06
CA ASN A 496 -5.66 11.47 8.81
C ASN A 496 -4.36 11.84 8.04
N PRO A 497 -3.58 12.84 8.47
CA PRO A 497 -2.34 13.23 7.76
C PRO A 497 -1.33 12.09 7.56
N VAL A 498 -1.33 11.05 8.39
CA VAL A 498 -0.39 9.93 8.28
C VAL A 498 -0.86 8.87 7.27
N SER A 499 -2.16 8.83 6.96
CA SER A 499 -2.81 7.77 6.17
C SER A 499 -2.24 7.65 4.76
N ALA A 500 -1.81 8.74 4.12
CA ALA A 500 -1.25 8.67 2.78
C ALA A 500 0.09 7.91 2.71
N PHE A 501 0.89 7.98 3.78
CA PHE A 501 2.22 7.39 3.78
C PHE A 501 2.21 5.87 3.79
N THR A 502 1.20 5.26 4.40
CA THR A 502 1.04 3.80 4.42
C THR A 502 0.74 3.25 3.03
N LEU A 503 0.16 4.06 2.14
CA LEU A 503 -0.12 3.73 0.74
C LEU A 503 1.12 3.83 -0.17
N LEU A 504 2.21 4.44 0.31
CA LEU A 504 3.42 4.64 -0.49
C LEU A 504 4.16 3.33 -0.78
N LEU A 505 4.25 2.43 0.21
CA LEU A 505 4.99 1.17 0.06
C LEU A 505 4.31 0.21 -0.94
N PRO A 506 2.98 -0.02 -0.92
CA PRO A 506 2.31 -0.79 -1.97
C PRO A 506 2.47 -0.16 -3.36
N ALA A 507 2.48 1.17 -3.46
CA ALA A 507 2.73 1.86 -4.72
C ALA A 507 4.14 1.59 -5.28
N PHE A 508 5.16 1.48 -4.41
CA PHE A 508 6.50 1.04 -4.83
C PHE A 508 6.49 -0.39 -5.37
N ALA A 509 5.74 -1.31 -4.76
CA ALA A 509 5.60 -2.67 -5.28
C ALA A 509 5.06 -2.68 -6.72
N ILE A 510 4.07 -1.83 -7.01
CA ILE A 510 3.47 -1.69 -8.35
C ILE A 510 4.49 -1.19 -9.38
N ILE A 511 5.26 -0.15 -9.06
CA ILE A 511 6.23 0.43 -10.01
C ILE A 511 7.34 -0.56 -10.32
N VAL A 512 7.77 -1.30 -9.32
CA VAL A 512 8.83 -2.29 -9.48
C VAL A 512 8.33 -3.46 -10.34
N LEU A 513 7.14 -3.99 -10.02
CA LEU A 513 6.50 -5.04 -10.81
C LEU A 513 6.24 -4.61 -12.26
N GLY A 514 5.72 -3.39 -12.43
CA GLY A 514 5.41 -2.76 -13.70
C GLY A 514 6.62 -2.30 -14.51
N THR A 515 7.84 -2.50 -14.00
CA THR A 515 9.09 -1.90 -14.49
C THR A 515 9.12 -0.38 -14.33
N ILE A 516 10.19 0.12 -13.68
CA ILE A 516 10.35 1.54 -13.36
C ILE A 516 10.27 2.39 -14.65
N GLY A 517 9.38 3.39 -14.65
CA GLY A 517 9.21 4.32 -15.77
C GLY A 517 8.26 3.85 -16.88
N SER A 518 7.62 2.68 -16.72
CA SER A 518 6.58 2.18 -17.61
C SER A 518 5.18 2.42 -17.05
N ILE A 519 4.45 3.38 -17.64
CA ILE A 519 3.07 3.68 -17.25
C ILE A 519 2.10 2.52 -17.56
N PRO A 520 2.13 1.91 -18.75
CA PRO A 520 1.30 0.72 -19.02
C PRO A 520 1.63 -0.43 -18.07
N GLY A 521 2.91 -0.61 -17.75
CA GLY A 521 3.35 -1.60 -16.79
C GLY A 521 2.80 -1.33 -15.39
N ALA A 522 2.79 -0.08 -14.93
CA ALA A 522 2.20 0.31 -13.65
C ALA A 522 0.68 0.04 -13.58
N ILE A 523 -0.06 0.29 -14.66
CA ILE A 523 -1.51 -0.01 -14.74
C ILE A 523 -1.78 -1.51 -14.63
N VAL A 524 -1.03 -2.33 -15.35
CA VAL A 524 -1.18 -3.80 -15.28
C VAL A 524 -0.74 -4.32 -13.90
N ALA A 525 0.37 -3.82 -13.38
CA ALA A 525 0.90 -4.20 -12.08
C ALA A 525 -0.04 -3.83 -10.94
N SER A 526 -0.75 -2.69 -11.01
CA SER A 526 -1.72 -2.32 -9.96
C SER A 526 -2.88 -3.30 -9.89
N ILE A 527 -3.40 -3.75 -11.03
CA ILE A 527 -4.46 -4.76 -11.11
C ILE A 527 -3.98 -6.09 -10.52
N ILE A 528 -2.77 -6.53 -10.86
CA ILE A 528 -2.20 -7.77 -10.33
C ILE A 528 -2.02 -7.68 -8.81
N VAL A 529 -1.47 -6.57 -8.30
CA VAL A 529 -1.25 -6.35 -6.86
C VAL A 529 -2.58 -6.25 -6.11
N GLY A 530 -3.55 -5.51 -6.64
CA GLY A 530 -4.89 -5.40 -6.07
C GLY A 530 -5.61 -6.75 -6.03
N PHE A 531 -5.52 -7.53 -7.11
CA PHE A 531 -6.08 -8.89 -7.17
C PHE A 531 -5.42 -9.81 -6.15
N THR A 532 -4.09 -9.77 -6.06
CA THR A 532 -3.34 -10.57 -5.08
C THR A 532 -3.80 -10.25 -3.66
N LYS A 533 -3.98 -8.96 -3.33
CA LYS A 533 -4.49 -8.54 -2.02
C LYS A 533 -5.94 -9.02 -1.80
N ALA A 534 -6.84 -8.82 -2.76
CA ALA A 534 -8.25 -9.19 -2.66
C ALA A 534 -8.45 -10.70 -2.47
N VAL A 535 -7.80 -11.52 -3.29
CA VAL A 535 -7.87 -12.99 -3.16
C VAL A 535 -7.28 -13.47 -1.84
N SER A 536 -6.14 -12.89 -1.43
CA SER A 536 -5.51 -13.29 -0.17
C SER A 536 -6.38 -12.93 1.04
N ALA A 537 -7.09 -11.80 1.01
CA ALA A 537 -8.00 -11.43 2.09
C ALA A 537 -9.11 -12.47 2.29
N VAL A 538 -9.73 -12.93 1.20
CA VAL A 538 -10.78 -13.96 1.23
C VAL A 538 -10.24 -15.29 1.76
N ILE A 539 -9.09 -15.74 1.25
CA ILE A 539 -8.45 -16.99 1.71
C ILE A 539 -8.08 -16.91 3.19
N LEU A 540 -7.43 -15.83 3.62
CA LEU A 540 -6.98 -15.65 5.00
C LEU A 540 -8.14 -15.45 5.99
N MET A 541 -9.26 -14.90 5.52
CA MET A 541 -10.48 -14.77 6.32
C MET A 541 -11.15 -16.13 6.56
N GLY A 542 -11.18 -17.00 5.55
CA GLY A 542 -11.72 -18.36 5.68
C GLY A 542 -10.87 -19.23 6.61
N ILE A 543 -9.56 -19.32 6.38
CA ILE A 543 -8.70 -20.27 7.12
C ILE A 543 -8.34 -19.83 8.56
N GLY A 544 -8.46 -18.53 8.88
CA GLY A 544 -7.97 -17.95 10.12
C GLY A 544 -8.63 -18.50 11.39
N PRO A 545 -9.97 -18.48 11.50
CA PRO A 545 -10.69 -18.96 12.69
C PRO A 545 -10.37 -20.42 13.04
N ASP A 546 -10.32 -21.29 12.03
CA ASP A 546 -10.14 -22.74 12.23
C ASP A 546 -8.69 -23.13 12.58
N LEU A 547 -7.72 -22.26 12.28
CA LEU A 547 -6.31 -22.45 12.66
C LEU A 547 -6.05 -21.95 14.08
N HIS A 548 -6.66 -22.60 15.09
CA HIS A 548 -6.49 -22.26 16.52
C HIS A 548 -6.87 -20.80 16.85
N ASP A 549 -8.09 -20.39 16.48
CA ASP A 549 -8.69 -19.10 16.88
C ASP A 549 -7.94 -17.85 16.37
N ARG A 550 -7.39 -17.91 15.15
CA ARG A 550 -6.61 -16.81 14.55
C ARG A 550 -7.47 -15.84 13.74
N TYR A 551 -8.47 -15.25 14.39
CA TYR A 551 -9.42 -14.31 13.78
C TYR A 551 -8.79 -13.09 13.08
N SER A 552 -7.57 -12.70 13.45
CA SER A 552 -6.89 -11.52 12.87
C SER A 552 -6.13 -11.82 11.56
N TYR A 553 -6.09 -13.06 11.08
CA TYR A 553 -5.27 -13.45 9.92
C TYR A 553 -5.59 -12.73 8.62
N PHE A 554 -6.84 -12.29 8.42
CA PHE A 554 -7.22 -11.51 7.23
C PHE A 554 -6.37 -10.24 7.05
N THR A 555 -5.84 -9.67 8.14
CA THR A 555 -4.98 -8.48 8.08
C THR A 555 -3.60 -8.75 7.46
N LEU A 556 -3.15 -10.01 7.38
CA LEU A 556 -1.95 -10.39 6.62
C LEU A 556 -2.14 -10.20 5.11
N ALA A 557 -3.35 -9.95 4.61
CA ALA A 557 -3.57 -9.56 3.23
C ALA A 557 -2.81 -8.27 2.85
N ASP A 558 -2.55 -7.38 3.82
CA ASP A 558 -1.73 -6.17 3.61
C ASP A 558 -0.24 -6.48 3.37
N VAL A 559 0.21 -7.68 3.76
CA VAL A 559 1.59 -8.17 3.57
C VAL A 559 1.80 -8.70 2.15
N MET A 560 0.73 -9.16 1.51
CA MET A 560 0.78 -9.91 0.25
C MET A 560 1.38 -9.12 -0.92
N PRO A 561 1.09 -7.81 -1.12
CA PRO A 561 1.78 -7.01 -2.13
C PRO A 561 3.31 -7.05 -2.01
N TYR A 562 3.83 -7.05 -0.78
CA TYR A 562 5.27 -7.06 -0.50
C TYR A 562 5.88 -8.45 -0.70
N ALA A 563 5.22 -9.49 -0.18
CA ALA A 563 5.66 -10.87 -0.36
C ALA A 563 5.68 -11.24 -1.84
N PHE A 564 4.64 -10.87 -2.58
CA PHE A 564 4.52 -11.08 -4.02
C PHE A 564 5.56 -10.30 -4.81
N LEU A 565 5.82 -9.03 -4.46
CA LEU A 565 6.91 -8.24 -5.03
C LEU A 565 8.26 -8.95 -4.89
N ILE A 566 8.60 -9.38 -3.68
CA ILE A 566 9.87 -10.06 -3.39
C ILE A 566 9.94 -11.35 -4.21
N ALA A 567 8.88 -12.16 -4.19
CA ALA A 567 8.81 -13.41 -4.95
C ALA A 567 9.02 -13.20 -6.45
N ILE A 568 8.42 -12.15 -7.04
CA ILE A 568 8.62 -11.84 -8.46
C ILE A 568 10.02 -11.34 -8.72
N LEU A 569 10.59 -10.44 -7.90
CA LEU A 569 11.96 -9.97 -8.11
C LEU A 569 12.98 -11.11 -8.03
N LEU A 570 12.70 -12.14 -7.23
CA LEU A 570 13.51 -13.36 -7.16
C LEU A 570 13.48 -14.19 -8.45
N ILE A 571 12.38 -14.13 -9.19
CA ILE A 571 12.19 -14.86 -10.46
C ILE A 571 12.60 -13.99 -11.66
N MET A 572 12.14 -12.74 -11.69
CA MET A 572 12.27 -11.75 -12.75
C MET A 572 12.73 -10.39 -12.17
N PRO A 573 14.05 -10.17 -12.02
CA PRO A 573 14.60 -8.97 -11.37
C PRO A 573 14.35 -7.66 -12.14
N GLN A 574 13.94 -7.73 -13.42
CA GLN A 574 13.66 -6.56 -14.27
C GLN A 574 12.15 -6.21 -14.35
N GLY A 575 11.30 -6.97 -13.68
CA GLY A 575 9.84 -6.81 -13.73
C GLY A 575 9.22 -7.36 -15.03
N ILE A 576 7.87 -7.34 -15.08
CA ILE A 576 7.09 -7.94 -16.18
C ILE A 576 7.15 -7.05 -17.45
N GLY A 577 7.26 -5.74 -17.28
CA GLY A 577 7.29 -4.78 -18.39
C GLY A 577 8.46 -5.01 -19.36
N HIS A 578 9.64 -5.34 -18.84
CA HIS A 578 10.81 -5.65 -19.66
C HIS A 578 10.58 -6.90 -20.54
N ALA A 579 10.03 -7.97 -19.98
CA ALA A 579 9.73 -9.20 -20.72
C ALA A 579 8.73 -8.96 -21.86
N TRP A 580 7.75 -8.07 -21.63
CA TRP A 580 6.79 -7.66 -22.66
C TRP A 580 7.46 -6.89 -23.81
N GLU A 581 8.39 -5.98 -23.51
CA GLU A 581 9.15 -5.25 -24.53
C GLU A 581 10.02 -6.18 -25.37
N GLU A 582 10.73 -7.10 -24.73
CA GLU A 582 11.56 -8.09 -25.41
C GLU A 582 10.72 -8.99 -26.34
N TRP A 583 9.58 -9.49 -25.85
CA TRP A 583 8.63 -10.25 -26.67
C TRP A 583 8.11 -9.43 -27.86
N LYS A 584 7.78 -8.15 -27.65
CA LYS A 584 7.31 -7.26 -28.71
C LYS A 584 8.37 -7.07 -29.79
N ILE A 585 9.64 -6.87 -29.40
CA ILE A 585 10.77 -6.73 -30.34
C ILE A 585 10.95 -8.02 -31.16
N GLU A 586 10.95 -9.17 -30.49
CA GLU A 586 11.12 -10.48 -31.12
C GLU A 586 9.97 -10.80 -32.09
N ARG A 587 8.73 -10.45 -31.72
CA ARG A 587 7.56 -10.57 -32.60
C ARG A 587 7.69 -9.68 -33.84
N MET A 588 8.08 -8.42 -33.66
CA MET A 588 8.30 -7.50 -34.79
C MET A 588 9.40 -8.02 -35.71
N ARG A 589 10.45 -8.64 -35.17
CA ARG A 589 11.52 -9.28 -35.94
C ARG A 589 11.05 -10.48 -36.77
N LYS A 590 10.03 -11.22 -36.30
CA LYS A 590 9.49 -12.44 -36.94
C LYS A 590 8.34 -12.18 -37.92
N THR A 591 7.75 -10.99 -37.93
CA THR A 591 6.59 -10.73 -38.78
C THR A 591 7.05 -10.42 -40.22
N THR A 592 6.99 -11.40 -41.10
CA THR A 592 7.24 -11.26 -42.55
C THR A 592 6.16 -10.37 -43.18
N THR A 593 6.54 -9.40 -44.02
CA THR A 593 5.60 -8.50 -44.72
C THR A 593 4.68 -9.30 -45.65
N PRO A 594 3.34 -9.17 -45.56
CA PRO A 594 2.42 -9.87 -46.44
C PRO A 594 2.53 -9.38 -47.90
N ASP A 595 2.12 -10.24 -48.84
CA ASP A 595 2.17 -10.01 -50.29
C ASP A 595 1.36 -8.75 -50.68
N PRO A 596 1.96 -7.74 -51.37
CA PRO A 596 1.35 -6.43 -51.57
C PRO A 596 0.05 -6.40 -52.41
N GLU A 597 -0.23 -7.39 -53.26
CA GLU A 597 -1.41 -7.40 -54.13
C GLU A 597 -2.68 -7.93 -53.44
N ASP A 598 -2.62 -9.07 -52.72
CA ASP A 598 -3.75 -9.62 -51.95
C ASP A 598 -4.16 -8.72 -50.77
N SER A 599 -3.21 -7.93 -50.27
CA SER A 599 -3.44 -6.90 -49.25
C SER A 599 -4.34 -5.76 -49.73
N ARG A 600 -4.41 -5.43 -51.03
CA ARG A 600 -5.08 -4.19 -51.47
C ARG A 600 -6.59 -4.27 -51.41
N ASN A 601 -7.17 -5.34 -51.97
CA ASN A 601 -8.62 -5.53 -52.04
C ASN A 601 -9.20 -5.83 -50.66
N SER A 602 -8.50 -6.65 -49.86
CA SER A 602 -8.85 -6.93 -48.46
C SER A 602 -8.87 -5.66 -47.60
N ARG A 603 -7.88 -4.76 -47.76
CA ARG A 603 -7.86 -3.46 -47.05
C ARG A 603 -8.99 -2.53 -47.43
N ALA A 604 -9.29 -2.43 -48.72
CA ALA A 604 -10.39 -1.61 -49.18
C ALA A 604 -11.73 -2.16 -48.66
N ALA A 605 -11.94 -3.48 -48.71
CA ALA A 605 -13.13 -4.13 -48.16
C ALA A 605 -13.32 -3.84 -46.66
N LEU A 606 -12.25 -3.99 -45.86
CA LEU A 606 -12.27 -3.68 -44.43
C LEU A 606 -12.59 -2.21 -44.10
N ALA A 607 -12.34 -1.29 -45.04
CA ALA A 607 -12.64 0.13 -44.87
C ALA A 607 -14.12 0.47 -45.15
N PHE A 608 -14.78 -0.26 -46.05
CA PHE A 608 -16.21 -0.10 -46.35
C PHE A 608 -17.12 -0.79 -45.32
N LEU A 609 -16.67 -1.91 -44.77
CA LEU A 609 -17.38 -2.61 -43.72
C LEU A 609 -17.48 -1.76 -42.43
N PRO A 610 -18.43 -2.03 -41.52
CA PRO A 610 -18.51 -1.37 -40.21
C PRO A 610 -17.21 -1.45 -39.40
N THR A 611 -16.38 -2.46 -39.69
CA THR A 611 -15.00 -2.60 -39.18
C THR A 611 -14.09 -1.40 -39.49
N GLY A 612 -14.43 -0.58 -40.49
CA GLY A 612 -13.75 0.67 -40.83
C GLY A 612 -13.79 1.70 -39.69
N ILE A 613 -14.83 1.67 -38.84
CA ILE A 613 -14.94 2.53 -37.64
C ILE A 613 -13.75 2.31 -36.70
N PHE A 614 -13.28 1.06 -36.56
CA PHE A 614 -12.13 0.71 -35.73
C PHE A 614 -10.78 0.83 -36.47
N GLY A 615 -10.78 1.26 -37.74
CA GLY A 615 -9.56 1.41 -38.53
C GLY A 615 -8.88 0.09 -38.88
N LEU A 616 -9.61 -1.02 -38.96
CA LEU A 616 -9.09 -2.35 -39.30
C LEU A 616 -8.35 -2.38 -40.65
N HIS A 617 -8.72 -1.53 -41.61
CA HIS A 617 -8.03 -1.34 -42.89
C HIS A 617 -6.62 -0.75 -42.77
N HIS A 618 -6.35 0.00 -41.70
CA HIS A 618 -5.02 0.48 -41.35
C HIS A 618 -4.19 -0.59 -40.65
N TRP A 619 -4.82 -1.39 -39.77
CA TRP A 619 -4.14 -2.46 -39.07
C TRP A 619 -3.66 -3.55 -40.03
N TRP A 620 -4.54 -4.03 -40.91
CA TRP A 620 -4.19 -4.94 -42.01
C TRP A 620 -3.13 -4.37 -42.95
N GLY A 621 -3.03 -3.05 -42.98
CA GLY A 621 -2.10 -2.29 -43.79
C GLY A 621 -0.75 -1.98 -43.18
N GLY A 622 -0.42 -2.57 -42.03
CA GLY A 622 0.82 -2.32 -41.28
C GLY A 622 0.88 -0.96 -40.57
N ARG A 623 -0.23 -0.22 -40.49
CA ARG A 623 -0.34 1.08 -39.82
C ARG A 623 -1.18 0.98 -38.55
N SER A 624 -0.63 0.28 -37.56
CA SER A 624 -1.26 0.11 -36.24
C SER A 624 -1.61 1.44 -35.57
N ASP A 625 -0.81 2.48 -35.76
CA ASP A 625 -1.00 3.76 -35.05
C ASP A 625 -2.29 4.47 -35.48
N LYS A 626 -2.64 4.40 -36.77
CA LYS A 626 -3.90 4.96 -37.26
C LYS A 626 -5.09 4.10 -36.85
N ALA A 627 -4.96 2.77 -36.93
CA ALA A 627 -6.01 1.85 -36.47
C ALA A 627 -6.35 2.11 -35.00
N GLN A 628 -5.31 2.21 -34.15
CA GLN A 628 -5.46 2.55 -32.74
C GLN A 628 -6.17 3.88 -32.51
N ASN A 629 -5.91 4.92 -33.33
CA ASN A 629 -6.60 6.20 -33.18
C ASN A 629 -8.10 6.09 -33.54
N TYR A 630 -8.44 5.38 -34.63
CA TYR A 630 -9.84 5.14 -35.02
C TYR A 630 -10.58 4.37 -33.91
N SER A 631 -10.01 3.24 -33.46
CA SER A 631 -10.60 2.44 -32.39
C SER A 631 -10.73 3.21 -31.09
N LEU A 632 -9.73 4.00 -30.72
CA LEU A 632 -9.75 4.80 -29.49
C LEU A 632 -10.88 5.82 -29.50
N VAL A 633 -11.03 6.56 -30.61
CA VAL A 633 -12.05 7.60 -30.71
C VAL A 633 -13.46 7.00 -30.73
N ALA A 634 -13.66 5.86 -31.41
CA ALA A 634 -14.93 5.15 -31.41
C ALA A 634 -15.30 4.60 -30.02
N ILE A 635 -14.36 3.93 -29.35
CA ILE A 635 -14.58 3.38 -28.00
C ILE A 635 -14.78 4.49 -26.98
N ALA A 636 -14.03 5.60 -27.07
CA ALA A 636 -14.19 6.73 -26.17
C ALA A 636 -15.58 7.38 -26.30
N ALA A 637 -16.13 7.48 -27.52
CA ALA A 637 -17.48 7.97 -27.73
C ALA A 637 -18.53 7.08 -27.05
N TYR A 638 -18.39 5.75 -27.16
CA TYR A 638 -19.28 4.79 -26.49
C TYR A 638 -19.22 4.92 -24.98
N LEU A 639 -18.01 4.90 -24.42
CA LEU A 639 -17.79 4.97 -22.98
C LEU A 639 -18.29 6.30 -22.41
N PHE A 640 -18.10 7.40 -23.14
CA PHE A 640 -18.63 8.71 -22.75
C PHE A 640 -20.16 8.71 -22.68
N HIS A 641 -20.86 8.15 -23.67
CA HIS A 641 -22.32 8.04 -23.62
C HIS A 641 -22.82 7.15 -22.49
N ARG A 642 -22.19 5.99 -22.24
CA ARG A 642 -22.58 5.14 -21.09
C ARG A 642 -22.38 5.86 -19.76
N PHE A 643 -21.33 6.66 -19.64
CA PHE A 643 -21.06 7.45 -18.45
C PHE A 643 -22.02 8.63 -18.30
N SER A 644 -22.27 9.39 -19.37
CA SER A 644 -23.18 10.54 -19.33
C SER A 644 -24.63 10.12 -19.12
N SER A 645 -25.05 9.01 -19.74
CA SER A 645 -26.39 8.43 -19.53
C SER A 645 -26.57 7.96 -18.09
N PHE A 646 -25.53 7.40 -17.46
CA PHE A 646 -25.57 7.04 -16.05
C PHE A 646 -25.71 8.29 -15.17
N ILE A 647 -24.91 9.34 -15.41
CA ILE A 647 -25.02 10.60 -14.67
C ILE A 647 -26.42 11.20 -14.81
N GLY A 648 -26.96 11.29 -16.03
CA GLY A 648 -28.31 11.83 -16.25
C GLY A 648 -29.37 11.06 -15.44
N ARG A 649 -29.41 9.73 -15.58
CA ARG A 649 -30.40 8.88 -14.90
C ARG A 649 -30.34 8.97 -13.37
N GLU A 650 -29.14 9.01 -12.80
CA GLU A 650 -28.92 8.97 -11.33
C GLU A 650 -28.73 10.38 -10.73
N SER A 651 -29.28 11.43 -11.33
CA SER A 651 -29.17 12.82 -10.82
C SER A 651 -30.43 13.64 -11.11
N LEU A 652 -30.38 14.96 -10.87
CA LEU A 652 -31.48 15.91 -11.09
C LEU A 652 -31.61 16.38 -12.55
N SER A 653 -31.24 15.57 -13.55
CA SER A 653 -31.51 15.96 -14.96
C SER A 653 -33.02 16.01 -15.23
N ASP A 654 -33.43 16.80 -16.22
CA ASP A 654 -34.84 16.94 -16.62
C ASP A 654 -35.51 15.57 -16.92
N ASP A 655 -34.76 14.61 -17.47
CA ASP A 655 -35.21 13.23 -17.78
C ASP A 655 -34.69 12.19 -16.75
N GLY A 656 -34.19 12.63 -15.60
CA GLY A 656 -33.52 11.79 -14.60
C GLY A 656 -34.53 11.07 -13.74
N CYS A 657 -34.58 9.73 -13.84
CA CYS A 657 -35.37 8.88 -12.96
C CYS A 657 -34.45 7.76 -12.45
N GLY A 658 -34.28 7.67 -11.13
CA GLY A 658 -33.44 6.65 -10.51
C GLY A 658 -33.95 5.21 -10.74
N ASN A 659 -33.34 4.23 -10.09
CA ASN A 659 -33.69 2.81 -10.27
C ASN A 659 -35.15 2.46 -9.92
N VAL A 660 -35.85 3.31 -9.15
CA VAL A 660 -37.25 3.10 -8.74
C VAL A 660 -38.21 3.19 -9.93
N CYS A 661 -37.90 3.98 -10.97
CA CYS A 661 -38.83 4.28 -12.04
C CYS A 661 -38.69 3.43 -13.30
N SER A 662 -37.65 2.61 -13.46
CA SER A 662 -37.34 2.05 -14.79
C SER A 662 -37.78 0.60 -14.97
N GLU A 663 -37.53 -0.26 -13.99
CA GLU A 663 -37.80 -1.70 -14.14
C GLU A 663 -39.28 -2.02 -13.88
N SER A 664 -39.87 -1.49 -12.80
CA SER A 664 -41.30 -1.66 -12.51
C SER A 664 -42.20 -0.94 -13.52
N LEU A 665 -41.77 0.22 -14.03
CA LEU A 665 -42.57 1.04 -14.93
C LEU A 665 -42.63 0.46 -16.35
N ASP A 666 -41.54 -0.12 -16.85
CA ASP A 666 -41.53 -0.78 -18.16
C ASP A 666 -42.40 -2.04 -18.14
N ASP A 667 -42.32 -2.84 -17.08
CA ASP A 667 -43.18 -4.03 -16.88
C ASP A 667 -44.67 -3.63 -16.77
N MET A 668 -44.99 -2.58 -15.98
CA MET A 668 -46.36 -2.06 -15.88
C MET A 668 -46.84 -1.46 -17.20
N LYS A 669 -45.99 -0.74 -17.95
CA LYS A 669 -46.35 -0.20 -19.27
C LYS A 669 -46.59 -1.30 -20.28
N GLU A 670 -45.82 -2.38 -20.25
CA GLU A 670 -46.00 -3.55 -21.11
C GLU A 670 -47.30 -4.28 -20.75
N GLU A 671 -47.59 -4.49 -19.46
CA GLU A 671 -48.85 -5.07 -19.00
C GLU A 671 -50.06 -4.19 -19.36
N LEU A 672 -49.96 -2.86 -19.21
CA LEU A 672 -51.00 -1.92 -19.63
C LEU A 672 -51.19 -1.94 -21.15
N ALA A 673 -50.11 -2.05 -21.92
CA ALA A 673 -50.19 -2.14 -23.39
C ALA A 673 -50.90 -3.42 -23.83
N ASP A 674 -50.60 -4.55 -23.18
CA ASP A 674 -51.27 -5.83 -23.44
C ASP A 674 -52.76 -5.78 -23.09
N LEU A 675 -53.12 -5.18 -21.94
CA LEU A 675 -54.52 -4.97 -21.54
C LEU A 675 -55.26 -3.99 -22.47
N ALA A 676 -54.59 -2.94 -22.95
CA ALA A 676 -55.16 -1.92 -23.83
C ALA A 676 -55.44 -2.42 -25.26
N ILE A 677 -54.85 -3.54 -25.68
CA ILE A 677 -55.10 -4.17 -26.98
C ILE A 677 -56.44 -4.96 -26.99
N ILE A 678 -57.03 -5.22 -25.82
CA ILE A 678 -58.30 -5.95 -25.69
C ILE A 678 -59.47 -5.06 -26.16
N ILE A 679 -60.23 -5.54 -27.15
CA ILE A 679 -61.30 -4.75 -27.83
C ILE A 679 -62.56 -4.57 -26.93
N GLU A 680 -62.76 -5.43 -25.93
CA GLU A 680 -63.83 -5.36 -24.92
C GLU A 680 -63.33 -5.89 -23.56
N PRO A 681 -62.62 -5.07 -22.76
CA PRO A 681 -62.11 -5.50 -21.45
C PRO A 681 -63.25 -5.67 -20.44
N SER A 682 -63.14 -6.67 -19.58
CA SER A 682 -64.05 -6.91 -18.45
C SER A 682 -63.94 -5.82 -17.39
N THR A 683 -64.94 -5.69 -16.51
CA THR A 683 -64.93 -4.67 -15.45
C THR A 683 -63.76 -4.81 -14.47
N GLU A 684 -63.20 -6.01 -14.34
CA GLU A 684 -62.03 -6.30 -13.49
C GLU A 684 -60.73 -5.88 -14.19
N GLU A 685 -60.63 -6.10 -15.51
CA GLU A 685 -59.51 -5.63 -16.32
C GLU A 685 -59.49 -4.09 -16.43
N VAL A 686 -60.64 -3.43 -16.53
CA VAL A 686 -60.73 -1.96 -16.48
C VAL A 686 -60.27 -1.42 -15.11
N GLY A 687 -60.65 -2.07 -14.02
CA GLY A 687 -60.19 -1.68 -12.68
C GLY A 687 -58.69 -1.85 -12.50
N ARG A 688 -58.12 -2.95 -13.03
CA ARG A 688 -56.68 -3.21 -13.02
C ARG A 688 -55.92 -2.26 -13.96
N MET A 689 -56.50 -1.87 -15.09
CA MET A 689 -55.95 -0.81 -15.94
C MET A 689 -55.92 0.54 -15.22
N ASP A 690 -56.98 0.93 -14.52
CA ASP A 690 -57.01 2.18 -13.75
C ASP A 690 -55.98 2.16 -12.60
N GLU A 691 -55.83 1.01 -11.91
CA GLU A 691 -54.83 0.82 -10.87
C GLU A 691 -53.40 0.89 -11.42
N LEU A 692 -53.15 0.26 -12.58
CA LEU A 692 -51.88 0.37 -13.29
C LEU A 692 -51.61 1.80 -13.78
N ILE A 693 -52.62 2.53 -14.26
CA ILE A 693 -52.44 3.92 -14.71
C ILE A 693 -52.03 4.79 -13.53
N ILE A 694 -52.66 4.62 -12.37
CA ILE A 694 -52.32 5.36 -11.14
C ILE A 694 -50.92 4.97 -10.64
N SER A 695 -50.56 3.69 -10.66
CA SER A 695 -49.21 3.27 -10.26
C SER A 695 -48.15 3.74 -11.26
N ILE A 696 -48.42 3.70 -12.56
CA ILE A 696 -47.54 4.22 -13.61
C ILE A 696 -47.30 5.72 -13.40
N ASP A 697 -48.34 6.48 -13.04
CA ASP A 697 -48.23 7.92 -12.74
C ASP A 697 -47.29 8.16 -11.54
N ASP A 698 -47.48 7.42 -10.44
CA ASP A 698 -46.63 7.51 -9.24
C ASP A 698 -45.17 7.06 -9.48
N TYR A 699 -44.96 6.06 -10.33
CA TYR A 699 -43.62 5.56 -10.72
C TYR A 699 -42.97 6.35 -11.87
N SER A 700 -43.67 7.30 -12.48
CA SER A 700 -43.13 8.11 -13.60
C SER A 700 -42.49 9.42 -13.19
N LYS A 701 -42.55 9.80 -11.90
CA LYS A 701 -42.02 11.06 -11.37
C LYS A 701 -40.51 11.13 -11.49
N THR A 702 -40.00 12.19 -12.11
CA THR A 702 -38.55 12.43 -12.20
C THR A 702 -37.94 12.76 -10.83
N ASN A 703 -36.63 12.61 -10.68
CA ASN A 703 -35.91 12.95 -9.44
C ASN A 703 -36.13 14.42 -9.02
N LEU A 704 -36.28 15.33 -9.99
CA LEU A 704 -36.58 16.74 -9.74
C LEU A 704 -38.04 16.96 -9.28
N GLU A 705 -38.99 16.20 -9.83
CA GLU A 705 -40.40 16.23 -9.40
C GLU A 705 -40.59 15.65 -8.00
N VAL A 706 -39.81 14.61 -7.65
CA VAL A 706 -39.78 14.04 -6.29
C VAL A 706 -39.27 15.07 -5.28
N LEU A 707 -38.21 15.81 -5.63
CA LEU A 707 -37.61 16.83 -4.76
C LEU A 707 -38.54 18.05 -4.58
N THR A 708 -39.17 18.52 -5.66
CA THR A 708 -39.97 19.77 -5.66
C THR A 708 -41.45 19.54 -5.33
N GLY A 709 -41.95 18.31 -5.49
CA GLY A 709 -43.37 17.98 -5.42
C GLY A 709 -44.22 18.62 -6.52
N ARG A 710 -43.61 19.09 -7.62
CA ARG A 710 -44.26 19.76 -8.76
C ARG A 710 -43.84 19.12 -10.08
N GLU A 711 -44.77 19.00 -11.02
CA GLU A 711 -44.54 18.45 -12.38
C GLU A 711 -44.04 19.50 -13.40
N ASP A 712 -43.72 20.72 -12.96
CA ASP A 712 -43.37 21.82 -13.87
C ASP A 712 -41.87 21.86 -14.24
N GLY A 713 -41.06 20.97 -13.67
CA GLY A 713 -39.61 20.90 -13.90
C GLY A 713 -38.86 22.15 -13.44
N THR A 714 -39.41 22.94 -12.51
CA THR A 714 -38.79 24.18 -12.05
C THR A 714 -38.36 24.16 -10.58
N LEU A 715 -37.12 24.57 -10.33
CA LEU A 715 -36.57 24.72 -8.98
C LEU A 715 -36.78 26.16 -8.46
N MET A 716 -37.39 26.31 -7.29
CA MET A 716 -37.63 27.59 -6.63
C MET A 716 -36.85 27.74 -5.32
N VAL A 717 -36.75 28.98 -4.80
CA VAL A 717 -36.02 29.28 -3.56
C VAL A 717 -36.67 28.63 -2.34
N GLU A 718 -37.99 28.49 -2.38
CA GLU A 718 -38.81 27.89 -1.33
C GLU A 718 -38.55 26.38 -1.17
N ASP A 719 -37.95 25.74 -2.19
CA ASP A 719 -37.60 24.32 -2.18
C ASP A 719 -36.26 24.06 -1.42
N SER A 720 -35.61 25.12 -0.93
CA SER A 720 -34.40 25.04 -0.10
C SER A 720 -34.67 24.37 1.24
N PRO A 721 -33.80 23.43 1.70
CA PRO A 721 -33.88 22.84 3.05
C PRO A 721 -33.74 23.87 4.19
N TYR A 722 -33.22 25.06 3.89
CA TYR A 722 -32.97 26.13 4.86
C TYR A 722 -34.09 27.18 4.91
N PHE A 723 -35.16 27.00 4.11
CA PHE A 723 -36.24 27.97 4.01
C PHE A 723 -37.12 27.97 5.27
N SER A 724 -37.25 29.12 5.94
CA SER A 724 -38.01 29.21 7.20
C SER A 724 -39.18 30.19 7.20
N GLU A 725 -39.38 31.02 6.15
CA GLU A 725 -40.57 31.87 5.87
C GLU A 725 -40.22 33.00 4.87
N ALA A 726 -38.96 33.44 4.83
CA ALA A 726 -38.44 34.45 3.91
C ALA A 726 -37.08 34.02 3.34
N PRO A 727 -36.78 34.31 2.06
CA PRO A 727 -35.49 33.98 1.45
C PRO A 727 -34.31 34.53 2.23
N SER A 728 -33.45 33.64 2.71
CA SER A 728 -32.15 33.98 3.27
C SER A 728 -31.07 33.98 2.18
N THR A 729 -29.91 34.56 2.48
CA THR A 729 -28.75 34.51 1.59
C THR A 729 -28.25 33.08 1.36
N LEU A 730 -28.53 32.16 2.29
CA LEU A 730 -28.20 30.75 2.15
C LEU A 730 -29.12 30.09 1.11
N ASP A 731 -30.41 30.42 1.11
CA ASP A 731 -31.39 29.88 0.15
C ASP A 731 -31.06 30.32 -1.29
N GLU A 732 -30.72 31.60 -1.49
CA GLU A 732 -30.30 32.10 -2.82
C GLU A 732 -29.01 31.42 -3.30
N SER A 733 -28.05 31.19 -2.39
CA SER A 733 -26.79 30.53 -2.73
C SER A 733 -26.96 29.05 -3.04
N TRP A 734 -27.88 28.37 -2.34
CA TRP A 734 -28.24 26.98 -2.60
C TRP A 734 -28.93 26.87 -3.96
N LEU A 735 -29.88 27.76 -4.26
CA LEU A 735 -30.59 27.77 -5.55
C LEU A 735 -29.64 27.94 -6.74
N ASP A 736 -28.76 28.94 -6.72
CA ASP A 736 -27.80 29.19 -7.81
C ASP A 736 -26.91 27.96 -8.06
N LEU A 737 -26.55 27.29 -6.97
CA LEU A 737 -25.71 26.12 -7.01
C LEU A 737 -26.45 24.88 -7.54
N MET A 738 -27.71 24.65 -7.15
CA MET A 738 -28.54 23.56 -7.66
C MET A 738 -28.94 23.77 -9.12
N GLN A 739 -29.23 25.01 -9.52
CA GLN A 739 -29.43 25.34 -10.93
C GLN A 739 -28.17 25.08 -11.76
N THR A 740 -27.00 25.36 -11.18
CA THR A 740 -25.72 25.04 -11.83
C THR A 740 -25.51 23.52 -11.93
N GLU A 741 -25.93 22.73 -10.95
CA GLU A 741 -25.91 21.26 -11.00
C GLU A 741 -26.73 20.76 -12.18
N ILE A 742 -28.03 21.10 -12.22
CA ILE A 742 -28.98 20.67 -13.26
C ILE A 742 -28.42 20.99 -14.65
N GLN A 743 -28.07 22.25 -14.90
CA GLN A 743 -27.49 22.69 -16.17
C GLN A 743 -26.21 21.94 -16.56
N THR A 744 -25.38 21.57 -15.58
CA THR A 744 -24.13 20.85 -15.85
C THR A 744 -24.40 19.40 -16.21
N VAL A 745 -25.33 18.76 -15.50
CA VAL A 745 -25.73 17.37 -15.72
C VAL A 745 -26.42 17.23 -17.07
N ASP A 746 -27.40 18.09 -17.38
CA ASP A 746 -28.13 18.05 -18.66
C ASP A 746 -27.16 18.22 -19.83
N LEU A 747 -26.22 19.17 -19.72
CA LEU A 747 -25.18 19.36 -20.72
C LEU A 747 -24.33 18.09 -20.93
N ILE A 748 -24.02 17.34 -19.87
CA ILE A 748 -23.25 16.10 -19.94
C ILE A 748 -24.10 15.00 -20.61
N ALA A 749 -25.34 14.82 -20.18
CA ALA A 749 -26.27 13.82 -20.72
C ALA A 749 -26.50 14.04 -22.23
N ASP A 750 -26.90 15.26 -22.61
CA ASP A 750 -27.13 15.68 -23.99
C ASP A 750 -25.89 15.50 -24.87
N ALA A 751 -24.70 15.86 -24.35
CA ALA A 751 -23.46 15.71 -25.07
C ALA A 751 -23.17 14.24 -25.40
N GLY A 752 -23.48 13.31 -24.50
CA GLY A 752 -23.29 11.89 -24.72
C GLY A 752 -24.16 11.35 -25.84
N ASP A 753 -25.44 11.70 -25.79
CA ASP A 753 -26.44 11.26 -26.77
C ASP A 753 -26.17 11.83 -28.16
N LEU A 754 -25.57 13.02 -28.24
CA LEU A 754 -25.09 13.59 -29.50
C LEU A 754 -23.79 12.95 -30.01
N ILE A 755 -22.78 12.78 -29.15
CA ILE A 755 -21.43 12.35 -29.54
C ILE A 755 -21.41 10.89 -30.02
N TRP A 756 -22.18 10.02 -29.36
CA TRP A 756 -22.15 8.57 -29.62
C TRP A 756 -22.51 8.17 -31.04
N PRO A 757 -23.62 8.62 -31.65
CA PRO A 757 -23.90 8.31 -33.04
C PRO A 757 -23.00 9.09 -34.02
N LEU A 758 -22.67 10.35 -33.69
CA LEU A 758 -21.94 11.25 -34.59
C LEU A 758 -20.51 10.77 -34.89
N ILE A 759 -19.76 10.37 -33.87
CA ILE A 759 -18.33 10.02 -34.03
C ILE A 759 -18.12 8.74 -34.87
N PRO A 760 -18.77 7.60 -34.59
CA PRO A 760 -18.69 6.40 -35.42
C PRO A 760 -19.13 6.66 -36.86
N LEU A 761 -20.18 7.45 -37.09
CA LEU A 761 -20.61 7.83 -38.44
C LEU A 761 -19.53 8.61 -39.19
N LEU A 762 -18.89 9.59 -38.53
CA LEU A 762 -17.77 10.34 -39.12
C LEU A 762 -16.54 9.46 -39.40
N LEU A 763 -16.19 8.55 -38.48
CA LEU A 763 -15.09 7.60 -38.67
C LEU A 763 -15.37 6.63 -39.81
N TRP A 764 -16.61 6.16 -39.94
CA TRP A 764 -17.03 5.29 -41.02
C TRP A 764 -16.99 6.01 -42.37
N ALA A 765 -17.47 7.26 -42.43
CA ALA A 765 -17.38 8.09 -43.63
C ALA A 765 -15.92 8.33 -44.06
N LEU A 766 -15.02 8.57 -43.10
CA LEU A 766 -13.58 8.69 -43.35
C LEU A 766 -12.96 7.37 -43.84
N ALA A 767 -13.35 6.24 -43.26
CA ALA A 767 -12.89 4.92 -43.69
C ALA A 767 -13.35 4.60 -45.13
N ILE A 768 -14.61 4.87 -45.46
CA ILE A 768 -15.17 4.73 -46.82
C ILE A 768 -14.38 5.62 -47.80
N TYR A 769 -14.12 6.87 -47.45
CA TYR A 769 -13.32 7.79 -48.27
C TYR A 769 -11.91 7.24 -48.54
N GLU A 770 -11.21 6.76 -47.49
CA GLU A 770 -9.89 6.16 -47.65
C GLU A 770 -9.94 4.84 -48.45
N GLY A 771 -10.98 4.02 -48.27
CA GLY A 771 -11.22 2.77 -49.00
C GLY A 771 -11.39 2.98 -50.50
N THR A 772 -12.21 3.98 -50.91
CA THR A 772 -12.37 4.33 -52.33
C THR A 772 -11.07 4.79 -52.98
N ARG A 773 -10.20 5.47 -52.22
CA ARG A 773 -8.90 5.93 -52.71
C ARG A 773 -7.88 4.80 -52.85
N ILE A 774 -7.88 3.84 -51.92
CA ILE A 774 -7.01 2.65 -51.99
C ILE A 774 -7.29 1.85 -53.29
N LEU A 775 -8.56 1.79 -53.70
CA LEU A 775 -8.98 1.14 -54.96
C LEU A 775 -8.61 1.96 -56.21
N ARG A 776 -8.65 3.31 -56.14
CA ARG A 776 -8.38 4.19 -57.29
C ARG A 776 -6.90 4.44 -57.58
N GLU A 777 -6.08 4.67 -56.55
CA GLU A 777 -4.71 5.19 -56.73
C GLU A 777 -3.60 4.17 -56.41
N GLY A 778 -3.91 3.01 -55.82
CA GLY A 778 -2.95 1.95 -55.50
C GLY A 778 -1.85 2.31 -54.48
N LYS A 779 -1.78 3.57 -54.02
CA LYS A 779 -0.86 4.06 -52.99
C LYS A 779 -1.60 4.96 -52.01
N LEU A 780 -1.22 4.89 -50.73
CA LEU A 780 -1.67 5.85 -49.72
C LEU A 780 -0.78 7.09 -49.68
N PRO A 781 -1.31 8.26 -49.30
CA PRO A 781 -0.58 9.51 -49.35
C PRO A 781 0.56 9.55 -48.31
N SER A 782 1.75 9.96 -48.75
CA SER A 782 2.84 10.39 -47.88
C SER A 782 2.51 11.77 -47.29
N SER A 783 2.07 11.75 -46.04
CA SER A 783 1.95 12.76 -44.94
C SER A 783 2.04 14.29 -45.15
N VAL A 784 2.43 14.86 -46.29
CA VAL A 784 2.85 16.27 -46.34
C VAL A 784 1.88 17.20 -47.09
N SER A 785 1.11 16.74 -48.08
CA SER A 785 0.33 17.66 -48.96
C SER A 785 -1.14 17.90 -48.56
N GLU A 786 -1.66 17.24 -47.51
CA GLU A 786 -3.11 17.21 -47.23
C GLU A 786 -3.59 18.14 -46.12
N ARG A 787 -2.67 18.76 -45.37
CA ARG A 787 -3.02 19.71 -44.30
C ARG A 787 -3.73 20.97 -44.81
N SER A 788 -3.65 21.25 -46.12
CA SER A 788 -4.31 22.39 -46.78
C SER A 788 -5.71 22.08 -47.31
N ARG A 789 -6.04 20.81 -47.66
CA ARG A 789 -7.36 20.44 -48.23
C ARG A 789 -8.39 20.00 -47.19
N ILE A 790 -7.98 19.35 -46.11
CA ILE A 790 -8.88 18.99 -44.99
C ILE A 790 -9.43 20.27 -44.33
N ARG A 791 -8.69 21.37 -44.39
CA ARG A 791 -9.12 22.71 -43.95
C ARG A 791 -10.35 23.25 -44.68
N GLY A 792 -10.66 22.73 -45.88
CA GLY A 792 -11.86 23.08 -46.65
C GLY A 792 -13.10 22.27 -46.26
N ILE A 793 -12.94 21.09 -45.65
CA ILE A 793 -14.06 20.25 -45.19
C ILE A 793 -14.45 20.61 -43.75
N THR A 794 -13.51 21.13 -42.96
CA THR A 794 -13.76 21.66 -41.62
C THR A 794 -14.28 23.12 -41.63
N SER A 795 -14.60 23.69 -42.79
CA SER A 795 -15.08 25.07 -42.89
C SER A 795 -16.42 25.34 -42.18
N PRO A 796 -17.37 24.38 -42.05
CA PRO A 796 -18.57 24.57 -41.23
C PRO A 796 -18.22 24.54 -39.73
N PHE A 797 -17.25 23.72 -39.32
CA PHE A 797 -16.78 23.65 -37.93
C PHE A 797 -15.95 24.88 -37.50
N ASN A 798 -15.63 25.79 -38.42
CA ASN A 798 -15.11 27.11 -38.04
C ASN A 798 -16.20 28.00 -37.45
N GLU A 799 -17.48 27.66 -37.50
CA GLU A 799 -18.51 28.36 -36.73
C GLU A 799 -18.42 28.04 -35.23
N ILE A 800 -17.95 26.86 -34.82
CA ILE A 800 -17.57 26.56 -33.42
C ILE A 800 -16.39 27.42 -32.96
N SER A 801 -15.62 27.99 -33.91
CA SER A 801 -14.60 28.98 -33.56
C SER A 801 -15.19 30.30 -33.04
N THR A 802 -16.49 30.57 -33.24
CA THR A 802 -17.17 31.71 -32.61
C THR A 802 -17.42 31.47 -31.12
N LEU A 803 -17.82 30.24 -30.73
CA LEU A 803 -17.95 29.81 -29.34
C LEU A 803 -16.58 29.75 -28.63
N ILE A 804 -15.56 29.24 -29.33
CA ILE A 804 -14.17 29.31 -28.88
C ILE A 804 -13.67 30.77 -28.85
N GLN A 805 -14.13 31.68 -29.73
CA GLN A 805 -13.77 33.11 -29.69
C GLN A 805 -14.39 33.84 -28.50
N ILE A 806 -15.60 33.47 -28.10
CA ILE A 806 -16.25 33.97 -26.87
C ILE A 806 -15.45 33.56 -25.62
N LEU A 807 -14.92 32.33 -25.58
CA LEU A 807 -14.02 31.86 -24.50
C LEU A 807 -12.57 32.35 -24.66
N ARG A 808 -12.14 32.64 -25.88
CA ARG A 808 -10.76 33.05 -26.20
C ARG A 808 -10.53 34.54 -26.02
N THR A 809 -11.55 35.39 -26.10
CA THR A 809 -11.42 36.83 -25.83
C THR A 809 -11.07 37.16 -24.37
N PRO A 810 -11.66 36.54 -23.32
CA PRO A 810 -11.18 36.67 -21.94
C PRO A 810 -9.82 35.99 -21.73
N TRP A 811 -9.55 34.85 -22.37
CA TRP A 811 -8.24 34.18 -22.31
C TRP A 811 -7.13 34.97 -23.00
N GLU A 812 -7.38 35.67 -24.11
CA GLU A 812 -6.41 36.51 -24.81
C GLU A 812 -6.23 37.88 -24.13
N ARG A 813 -7.29 38.43 -23.50
CA ARG A 813 -7.14 39.53 -22.52
C ARG A 813 -6.29 39.10 -21.34
N GLY A 814 -6.57 37.94 -20.74
CA GLY A 814 -5.77 37.38 -19.65
C GLY A 814 -4.33 37.14 -20.09
N ARG A 815 -4.08 36.59 -21.28
CA ARG A 815 -2.74 36.32 -21.81
C ARG A 815 -1.99 37.60 -22.18
N SER A 816 -2.68 38.64 -22.65
CA SER A 816 -2.08 39.94 -22.93
C SER A 816 -1.78 40.71 -21.64
N LEU A 817 -2.67 40.65 -20.63
CA LEU A 817 -2.45 41.13 -19.27
C LEU A 817 -1.31 40.40 -18.57
N ILE A 818 -1.23 39.07 -18.71
CA ILE A 818 -0.11 38.26 -18.19
C ILE A 818 1.18 38.65 -18.91
N ARG A 819 1.17 38.92 -20.21
CA ARG A 819 2.37 39.37 -20.93
C ARG A 819 2.79 40.80 -20.59
N THR A 820 1.85 41.72 -20.36
CA THR A 820 2.18 43.07 -19.88
C THR A 820 2.58 43.07 -18.41
N ALA A 821 1.99 42.19 -17.59
CA ALA A 821 2.39 41.95 -16.21
C ALA A 821 3.77 41.27 -16.15
N ASP A 822 4.07 40.30 -17.02
CA ASP A 822 5.36 39.62 -17.14
C ASP A 822 6.45 40.56 -17.67
N ARG A 823 6.12 41.45 -18.62
CA ARG A 823 7.04 42.53 -19.04
C ARG A 823 7.28 43.55 -17.94
N ARG A 824 6.23 44.04 -17.28
CA ARG A 824 6.37 44.93 -16.11
C ARG A 824 7.13 44.23 -14.99
N HIS A 825 6.86 42.97 -14.73
CA HIS A 825 7.54 42.16 -13.72
C HIS A 825 9.01 41.99 -14.09
N SER A 826 9.34 41.64 -15.33
CA SER A 826 10.72 41.56 -15.81
C SER A 826 11.44 42.91 -15.70
N ASP A 827 10.80 44.03 -16.04
CA ASP A 827 11.37 45.37 -15.91
C ASP A 827 11.53 45.79 -14.43
N THR A 828 10.58 45.41 -13.58
CA THR A 828 10.62 45.63 -12.12
C THR A 828 11.69 44.76 -11.48
N VAL A 829 11.84 43.50 -11.90
CA VAL A 829 12.88 42.58 -11.44
C VAL A 829 14.24 43.03 -11.94
N LEU A 830 14.37 43.52 -13.17
CA LEU A 830 15.63 44.06 -13.69
C LEU A 830 16.02 45.37 -12.99
N SER A 831 15.05 46.22 -12.67
CA SER A 831 15.30 47.46 -11.91
C SER A 831 15.58 47.19 -10.43
N VAL A 832 14.90 46.24 -9.80
CA VAL A 832 15.20 45.77 -8.43
C VAL A 832 16.53 45.04 -8.37
N LYS A 833 16.84 44.21 -9.36
CA LYS A 833 18.15 43.57 -9.51
C LYS A 833 19.22 44.61 -9.72
N ALA A 834 19.03 45.61 -10.58
CA ALA A 834 19.99 46.70 -10.77
C ALA A 834 20.16 47.54 -9.49
N TRP A 835 19.08 47.83 -8.78
CA TRP A 835 19.09 48.52 -7.49
C TRP A 835 19.81 47.70 -6.41
N MET A 836 19.51 46.40 -6.27
CA MET A 836 20.21 45.49 -5.36
C MET A 836 21.67 45.33 -5.77
N THR A 837 21.98 45.25 -7.05
CA THR A 837 23.37 45.12 -7.53
C THR A 837 24.15 46.39 -7.21
N ASN A 838 23.55 47.57 -7.32
CA ASN A 838 24.16 48.85 -6.93
C ASN A 838 24.27 49.04 -5.40
N GLN A 839 23.35 48.48 -4.62
CA GLN A 839 23.40 48.47 -3.14
C GLN A 839 24.38 47.41 -2.59
N VAL A 840 24.59 46.32 -3.33
CA VAL A 840 25.49 45.20 -2.96
C VAL A 840 26.89 45.37 -3.55
N ALA A 841 27.07 46.20 -4.59
CA ALA A 841 28.37 46.54 -5.17
C ALA A 841 29.44 46.99 -4.14
N PRO A 842 29.14 47.77 -3.08
CA PRO A 842 30.13 48.15 -2.08
C PRO A 842 30.64 46.96 -1.23
N THR A 843 29.96 45.81 -1.27
CA THR A 843 30.33 44.60 -0.49
C THR A 843 31.00 43.54 -1.35
N LYS A 844 30.78 43.53 -2.67
CA LYS A 844 31.47 42.60 -3.58
C LYS A 844 32.94 42.97 -3.78
N ASP A 845 33.30 44.26 -3.75
CA ASP A 845 34.70 44.69 -3.83
C ASP A 845 35.51 44.36 -2.56
N LEU A 846 34.85 43.99 -1.46
CA LEU A 846 35.50 43.45 -0.26
C LEU A 846 35.85 41.95 -0.37
N PHE A 847 35.24 41.23 -1.32
CA PHE A 847 35.44 39.77 -1.49
C PHE A 847 35.93 39.36 -2.89
N ALA A 848 35.98 40.30 -3.85
CA ALA A 848 36.51 40.06 -5.19
C ALA A 848 37.86 40.76 -5.35
N ARG A 849 38.95 40.09 -4.96
CA ARG A 849 40.29 40.43 -5.45
C ARG A 849 40.95 39.23 -6.13
N GLU A 850 40.90 39.31 -7.45
CA GLU A 850 41.81 38.81 -8.50
C GLU A 850 42.38 37.39 -8.46
N SER A 851 41.87 36.56 -9.38
CA SER A 851 42.63 35.48 -10.00
C SER A 851 43.28 35.96 -11.30
N THR A 852 44.46 36.56 -11.22
CA THR A 852 45.33 36.79 -12.40
C THR A 852 46.80 36.53 -12.03
N GLY A 853 47.32 35.40 -12.52
CA GLY A 853 48.73 35.13 -12.86
C GLY A 853 49.85 35.44 -11.84
N GLY A 854 50.47 34.39 -11.30
CA GLY A 854 51.84 34.41 -10.75
C GLY A 854 51.99 33.83 -9.34
N PRO A 855 53.12 33.16 -9.00
CA PRO A 855 53.27 32.47 -7.73
C PRO A 855 53.72 33.47 -6.65
N TYR A 856 52.76 34.09 -5.98
CA TYR A 856 53.03 34.82 -4.74
C TYR A 856 52.41 34.05 -3.58
N VAL A 857 53.27 33.30 -2.89
CA VAL A 857 53.01 32.80 -1.54
C VAL A 857 52.71 34.01 -0.68
N LEU A 858 51.45 34.19 -0.27
CA LEU A 858 51.04 35.17 0.73
C LEU A 858 51.65 34.76 2.08
N GLN A 859 52.84 35.30 2.34
CA GLN A 859 53.53 35.21 3.61
C GLN A 859 52.91 36.27 4.54
N PHE A 860 51.93 35.87 5.35
CA PHE A 860 51.33 36.74 6.37
C PHE A 860 52.41 37.15 7.40
N PRO A 861 52.64 38.44 7.66
CA PRO A 861 53.55 38.87 8.70
C PRO A 861 52.89 38.68 10.08
N THR A 862 53.60 37.95 10.94
CA THR A 862 53.48 37.92 12.41
C THR A 862 52.18 37.40 13.03
N LEU A 863 51.97 36.08 12.92
CA LEU A 863 51.34 35.27 13.97
C LEU A 863 52.37 34.29 14.55
N SER A 864 53.52 34.81 14.99
CA SER A 864 54.67 34.03 15.49
C SER A 864 54.54 33.61 16.97
N ARG A 865 53.33 33.57 17.54
CA ARG A 865 53.09 33.12 18.93
C ARG A 865 51.95 32.12 19.09
N LEU A 866 51.46 31.51 18.01
CA LEU A 866 50.64 30.32 18.15
C LEU A 866 51.57 29.11 18.28
N PRO A 867 51.36 28.21 19.26
CA PRO A 867 52.18 27.02 19.39
C PRO A 867 52.05 26.16 18.13
N SER A 868 53.14 25.51 17.72
CA SER A 868 53.31 24.85 16.41
C SER A 868 52.23 23.80 16.07
N TRP A 869 51.52 23.26 17.07
CA TRP A 869 50.40 22.34 16.89
C TRP A 869 49.11 23.00 16.34
N LEU A 870 49.00 24.34 16.32
CA LEU A 870 47.85 25.07 15.78
C LEU A 870 48.04 25.53 14.32
N ASN A 871 49.22 25.32 13.74
CA ASN A 871 49.53 25.75 12.38
C ASN A 871 49.09 24.65 11.39
N ILE A 872 47.82 24.65 10.99
CA ILE A 872 47.20 23.58 10.18
C ILE A 872 47.19 24.01 8.69
N PRO A 873 48.07 23.48 7.82
CA PRO A 873 48.18 23.90 6.42
C PRO A 873 46.94 23.63 5.56
N TYR A 874 46.05 22.73 6.00
CA TYR A 874 44.84 22.32 5.25
C TYR A 874 43.51 22.75 5.92
N GLY A 875 43.55 23.58 6.97
CA GLY A 875 42.36 24.05 7.69
C GLY A 875 41.40 22.92 8.10
N ARG A 876 40.08 23.14 7.98
CA ARG A 876 39.02 22.15 8.27
C ARG A 876 39.09 20.88 7.41
N ARG A 877 39.76 20.92 6.24
CA ARG A 877 39.86 19.78 5.31
C ARG A 877 40.93 18.76 5.71
N GLY A 878 41.87 19.12 6.59
CA GLY A 878 42.90 18.21 7.08
C GLY A 878 42.38 17.22 8.14
N LYS A 879 43.03 16.05 8.28
CA LYS A 879 42.70 15.03 9.31
C LYS A 879 42.64 15.63 10.72
N THR A 880 43.60 16.47 11.07
CA THR A 880 43.65 17.14 12.38
C THR A 880 42.52 18.15 12.55
N GLY A 881 42.19 18.93 11.50
CA GLY A 881 41.07 19.87 11.52
C GLY A 881 39.71 19.19 11.66
N SER A 882 39.52 18.05 10.98
CA SER A 882 38.32 17.22 11.13
C SER A 882 38.18 16.65 12.55
N ASN A 883 39.28 16.18 13.16
CA ASN A 883 39.27 15.71 14.56
C ASN A 883 38.88 16.82 15.54
N ILE A 884 39.45 18.02 15.38
CA ILE A 884 39.13 19.18 16.22
C ILE A 884 37.66 19.56 16.06
N ALA A 885 37.15 19.62 14.83
CA ALA A 885 35.75 19.92 14.56
C ALA A 885 34.80 18.91 15.21
N PHE A 886 35.13 17.61 15.11
CA PHE A 886 34.38 16.54 15.78
C PHE A 886 34.38 16.72 17.31
N LEU A 887 35.53 16.97 17.93
CA LEU A 887 35.62 17.17 19.38
C LEU A 887 34.85 18.42 19.84
N VAL A 888 34.96 19.53 19.11
CA VAL A 888 34.22 20.76 19.43
C VAL A 888 32.71 20.52 19.34
N LEU A 889 32.22 19.89 18.27
CA LEU A 889 30.80 19.58 18.12
C LEU A 889 30.33 18.61 19.22
N LEU A 890 31.11 17.57 19.53
CA LEU A 890 30.78 16.63 20.59
C LEU A 890 30.70 17.33 21.96
N LEU A 891 31.62 18.23 22.29
CA LEU A 891 31.60 18.99 23.53
C LEU A 891 30.38 19.93 23.61
N VAL A 892 30.02 20.58 22.49
CA VAL A 892 28.80 21.41 22.42
C VAL A 892 27.56 20.56 22.70
N LEU A 893 27.46 19.38 22.09
CA LEU A 893 26.31 18.48 22.25
C LEU A 893 26.24 17.87 23.65
N LEU A 894 27.38 17.52 24.25
CA LEU A 894 27.45 17.10 25.66
C LEU A 894 27.07 18.23 26.61
N GLY A 895 27.51 19.46 26.33
CA GLY A 895 27.10 20.66 27.07
C GLY A 895 25.59 20.88 26.99
N PHE A 896 24.98 20.66 25.82
CA PHE A 896 23.53 20.76 25.63
C PHE A 896 22.77 19.64 26.37
N LEU A 897 23.26 18.39 26.30
CA LEU A 897 22.70 17.26 27.05
C LEU A 897 22.70 17.53 28.56
N TRP A 898 23.80 18.10 29.07
CA TRP A 898 23.90 18.54 30.46
C TRP A 898 22.91 19.67 30.77
N TRP A 899 22.73 20.61 29.86
CA TRP A 899 21.81 21.75 30.02
C TRP A 899 20.32 21.40 30.01
N LEU A 900 19.91 20.22 29.50
CA LEU A 900 18.48 19.87 29.39
C LEU A 900 17.68 20.17 30.68
N PRO A 901 16.60 20.94 30.60
CA PRO A 901 15.88 21.38 31.79
C PRO A 901 15.08 20.22 32.40
N ILE A 902 14.87 20.31 33.71
CA ILE A 902 14.04 19.38 34.49
C ILE A 902 13.32 20.17 35.58
N THR A 903 12.32 19.59 36.23
CA THR A 903 11.52 20.27 37.26
C THR A 903 12.27 20.33 38.58
N ASP A 904 12.29 21.51 39.20
CA ASP A 904 12.89 21.72 40.51
C ASP A 904 12.15 20.85 41.55
N SER A 905 12.88 19.95 42.20
CA SER A 905 12.34 18.97 43.14
C SER A 905 13.45 18.54 44.11
N ASP A 906 13.06 18.04 45.29
CA ASP A 906 14.02 17.53 46.29
C ASP A 906 14.86 16.36 45.75
N THR A 907 14.37 15.67 44.71
CA THR A 907 15.04 14.57 44.00
C THR A 907 15.67 15.01 42.66
N TRP A 908 15.94 16.30 42.47
CA TRP A 908 16.49 16.88 41.24
C TRP A 908 17.63 16.06 40.62
N ARG A 909 18.63 15.70 41.42
CA ARG A 909 19.82 14.97 40.94
C ARG A 909 19.48 13.60 40.39
N TRP A 910 18.59 12.87 41.07
CA TRP A 910 18.12 11.57 40.61
C TRP A 910 17.34 11.70 39.30
N ASN A 911 16.40 12.66 39.24
CA ASN A 911 15.62 12.95 38.04
C ASN A 911 16.53 13.34 36.86
N LYS A 912 17.58 14.13 37.11
CA LYS A 912 18.56 14.53 36.11
C LYS A 912 19.38 13.34 35.60
N VAL A 913 19.83 12.46 36.48
CA VAL A 913 20.55 11.24 36.10
C VAL A 913 19.64 10.27 35.33
N PHE A 914 18.39 10.12 35.73
CA PHE A 914 17.39 9.36 34.98
C PHE A 914 17.20 9.90 33.56
N GLN A 915 17.00 11.22 33.42
CA GLN A 915 16.83 11.89 32.12
C GLN A 915 18.06 11.68 31.23
N VAL A 916 19.26 11.99 31.74
CA VAL A 916 20.51 11.87 30.97
C VAL A 916 20.76 10.43 30.58
N SER A 917 20.61 9.46 31.49
CA SER A 917 20.85 8.05 31.18
C SER A 917 19.83 7.46 30.21
N ASN A 918 18.57 7.88 30.27
CA ASN A 918 17.53 7.50 29.30
C ASN A 918 17.87 8.02 27.89
N VAL A 919 18.31 9.29 27.79
CA VAL A 919 18.73 9.89 26.51
C VAL A 919 20.00 9.22 25.97
N VAL A 920 21.01 8.98 26.82
CA VAL A 920 22.26 8.31 26.42
C VAL A 920 22.00 6.86 25.98
N SER A 921 21.09 6.14 26.64
CA SER A 921 20.71 4.79 26.22
C SER A 921 20.09 4.78 24.82
N LEU A 922 19.17 5.71 24.54
CA LEU A 922 18.59 5.88 23.20
C LEU A 922 19.64 6.31 22.17
N LEU A 923 20.55 7.20 22.57
CA LEU A 923 21.66 7.65 21.75
C LEU A 923 22.55 6.49 21.31
N CYS A 924 22.88 5.57 22.22
CA CYS A 924 23.69 4.40 21.90
C CYS A 924 22.99 3.51 20.85
N VAL A 925 21.68 3.28 20.99
CA VAL A 925 20.87 2.55 19.99
C VAL A 925 20.97 3.23 18.63
N PHE A 926 20.72 4.53 18.55
CA PHE A 926 20.78 5.29 17.29
C PHE A 926 22.20 5.34 16.70
N ILE A 927 23.26 5.38 17.51
CA ILE A 927 24.64 5.32 17.00
C ILE A 927 24.90 3.95 16.37
N LEU A 928 24.51 2.85 17.02
CA LEU A 928 24.68 1.51 16.48
C LEU A 928 23.87 1.29 15.19
N MET A 929 22.62 1.76 15.13
CA MET A 929 21.82 1.73 13.91
C MET A 929 22.46 2.54 12.78
N SER A 930 22.96 3.75 13.08
CA SER A 930 23.69 4.59 12.11
C SER A 930 25.01 3.95 11.66
N PHE A 931 25.73 3.24 12.54
CA PHE A 931 26.93 2.49 12.17
C PHE A 931 26.62 1.31 11.23
N SER A 932 25.56 0.55 11.51
CA SER A 932 25.07 -0.50 10.62
C SER A 932 24.73 0.07 9.24
N LEU A 933 23.96 1.17 9.20
CA LEU A 933 23.59 1.83 7.97
C LEU A 933 24.79 2.43 7.22
N ASN A 934 25.77 2.98 7.95
CA ASN A 934 26.99 3.52 7.36
C ASN A 934 27.87 2.43 6.76
N LEU A 935 27.86 1.22 7.32
CA LEU A 935 28.51 0.07 6.70
C LEU A 935 27.85 -0.30 5.37
N HIS A 936 26.53 -0.49 5.35
CA HIS A 936 25.78 -0.83 4.14
C HIS A 936 25.84 0.30 3.10
N THR A 937 25.22 1.43 3.39
CA THR A 937 25.07 2.52 2.42
C THR A 937 26.38 3.29 2.26
N GLY A 938 27.05 3.62 3.37
CA GLY A 938 28.20 4.51 3.37
C GLY A 938 29.47 3.87 2.82
N TYR A 939 29.78 2.62 3.11
CA TYR A 939 31.02 1.99 2.62
C TYR A 939 30.82 1.09 1.41
N THR A 940 29.69 0.39 1.28
CA THR A 940 29.46 -0.51 0.12
C THR A 940 28.62 0.07 -1.00
N GLY A 941 27.94 1.21 -0.77
CA GLY A 941 27.03 1.80 -1.75
C GLY A 941 25.66 1.13 -1.85
N MET A 942 25.37 0.13 -1.00
CA MET A 942 24.07 -0.54 -0.96
C MET A 942 23.08 0.26 -0.11
N VAL A 943 22.12 0.93 -0.76
CA VAL A 943 21.07 1.70 -0.08
C VAL A 943 20.12 0.75 0.66
N ASN A 944 20.14 0.79 1.99
CA ASN A 944 19.29 -0.02 2.85
C ASN A 944 18.31 0.86 3.64
N PHE A 945 17.04 0.89 3.24
CA PHE A 945 15.98 1.58 3.98
C PHE A 945 15.26 0.67 4.99
N GLY A 946 15.63 -0.60 5.05
CA GLY A 946 15.10 -1.59 5.99
C GLY A 946 16.02 -1.89 7.16
N VAL A 947 16.88 -0.96 7.62
CA VAL A 947 17.76 -1.26 8.78
C VAL A 947 16.96 -1.69 10.01
N ILE A 948 15.75 -1.16 10.19
CA ILE A 948 14.84 -1.54 11.27
C ILE A 948 14.44 -3.02 11.23
N PHE A 949 14.44 -3.68 10.07
CA PHE A 949 14.16 -5.12 9.97
C PHE A 949 15.17 -5.93 10.79
N PHE A 950 16.47 -5.63 10.65
CA PHE A 950 17.52 -6.30 11.42
C PHE A 950 17.50 -5.94 12.91
N VAL A 951 17.13 -4.71 13.23
CA VAL A 951 16.93 -4.24 14.62
C VAL A 951 15.75 -4.98 15.26
N ALA A 952 14.64 -5.11 14.53
CA ALA A 952 13.44 -5.80 14.97
C ALA A 952 13.70 -7.30 15.16
N ILE A 953 14.43 -7.97 14.26
CA ILE A 953 14.87 -9.36 14.48
C ILE A 953 15.63 -9.48 15.80
N GLY A 954 16.60 -8.60 16.05
CA GLY A 954 17.38 -8.63 17.29
C GLY A 954 16.54 -8.39 18.55
N GLY A 955 15.60 -7.44 18.47
CA GLY A 955 14.70 -7.09 19.56
C GLY A 955 13.68 -8.19 19.88
N VAL A 956 12.90 -8.59 18.87
CA VAL A 956 11.84 -9.61 18.98
C VAL A 956 12.43 -10.95 19.44
N THR A 957 13.55 -11.37 18.84
CA THR A 957 14.19 -12.65 19.21
C THR A 957 14.65 -12.64 20.65
N VAL A 958 15.31 -11.56 21.11
CA VAL A 958 15.74 -11.48 22.52
C VAL A 958 14.53 -11.44 23.45
N ALA A 959 13.50 -10.67 23.12
CA ALA A 959 12.31 -10.56 23.96
C ALA A 959 11.61 -11.91 24.14
N ILE A 960 11.32 -12.62 23.05
CA ILE A 960 10.64 -13.93 23.08
C ILE A 960 11.51 -14.98 23.78
N LEU A 961 12.81 -15.06 23.45
CA LEU A 961 13.68 -16.06 24.05
C LEU A 961 13.85 -15.87 25.55
N THR A 962 13.91 -14.62 26.03
CA THR A 962 14.04 -14.32 27.47
C THR A 962 12.71 -14.33 28.24
N ALA A 963 11.57 -14.26 27.56
CA ALA A 963 10.28 -14.23 28.23
C ALA A 963 10.01 -15.54 28.99
N PRO A 964 9.35 -15.51 30.16
CA PRO A 964 9.03 -16.71 30.93
C PRO A 964 8.10 -17.67 30.18
N LYS A 965 8.25 -18.99 30.44
CA LYS A 965 7.37 -20.02 29.84
C LYS A 965 5.90 -19.86 30.19
N SER A 966 5.58 -19.25 31.33
CA SER A 966 4.20 -18.97 31.77
C SER A 966 3.46 -17.99 30.87
N VAL A 967 4.17 -17.24 30.03
CA VAL A 967 3.62 -16.22 29.13
C VAL A 967 3.99 -16.50 27.67
N ASN A 968 4.14 -17.77 27.30
CA ASN A 968 4.50 -18.26 25.96
C ASN A 968 5.93 -17.88 25.51
N GLY A 969 6.87 -17.68 26.45
CA GLY A 969 8.30 -17.48 26.16
C GLY A 969 9.16 -18.73 26.38
N TYR A 970 10.49 -18.60 26.20
CA TYR A 970 11.43 -19.75 26.30
C TYR A 970 12.35 -19.74 27.53
N ASP A 971 12.36 -18.68 28.34
CA ASP A 971 13.15 -18.54 29.57
C ASP A 971 14.67 -18.74 29.40
N TRP A 972 15.22 -18.30 28.26
CA TRP A 972 16.66 -18.33 28.02
C TRP A 972 17.38 -17.20 28.75
N GLY A 973 18.63 -17.49 29.17
CA GLY A 973 19.52 -16.46 29.69
C GLY A 973 19.82 -15.37 28.63
N PHE A 974 20.01 -14.13 29.09
CA PHE A 974 20.27 -13.00 28.20
C PHE A 974 21.50 -13.18 27.28
N PRO A 975 22.65 -13.77 27.68
CA PRO A 975 23.79 -13.91 26.77
C PRO A 975 23.50 -14.86 25.62
N SER A 976 22.85 -16.00 25.92
CA SER A 976 22.42 -16.98 24.90
C SER A 976 21.42 -16.38 23.94
N ALA A 977 20.46 -15.60 24.44
CA ALA A 977 19.46 -14.93 23.60
C ALA A 977 20.09 -13.92 22.62
N ILE A 978 21.07 -13.13 23.06
CA ILE A 978 21.80 -12.17 22.20
C ILE A 978 22.65 -12.89 21.16
N ILE A 979 23.34 -13.98 21.54
CA ILE A 979 24.14 -14.75 20.59
C ILE A 979 23.23 -15.37 19.52
N ALA A 980 22.11 -15.97 19.93
CA ALA A 980 21.13 -16.54 19.01
C ALA A 980 20.54 -15.48 18.07
N SER A 981 20.11 -14.32 18.60
CA SER A 981 19.57 -13.24 17.79
C SER A 981 20.59 -12.65 16.83
N THR A 982 21.86 -12.59 17.22
CA THR A 982 22.96 -12.09 16.40
C THR A 982 23.29 -13.06 15.26
N VAL A 983 23.37 -14.36 15.55
CA VAL A 983 23.59 -15.40 14.54
C VAL A 983 22.42 -15.45 13.55
N LEU A 984 21.19 -15.37 14.05
CA LEU A 984 19.99 -15.31 13.21
C LEU A 984 20.01 -14.09 12.28
N ALA A 985 20.30 -12.90 12.82
CA ALA A 985 20.40 -11.68 12.02
C ALA A 985 21.53 -11.75 10.98
N ALA A 986 22.68 -12.33 11.34
CA ALA A 986 23.80 -12.54 10.41
C ALA A 986 23.42 -13.49 9.27
N ALA A 987 22.75 -14.60 9.58
CA ALA A 987 22.29 -15.59 8.60
C ALA A 987 21.25 -14.98 7.65
N ILE A 988 20.26 -14.25 8.20
CA ILE A 988 19.26 -13.54 7.40
C ILE A 988 19.93 -12.46 6.53
N GLY A 989 20.84 -11.66 7.09
CA GLY A 989 21.58 -10.63 6.36
C GLY A 989 22.44 -11.20 5.22
N TRP A 990 23.12 -12.32 5.46
CA TRP A 990 23.89 -13.02 4.42
C TRP A 990 22.96 -13.59 3.34
N GLY A 991 21.89 -14.27 3.75
CA GLY A 991 20.90 -14.86 2.85
C GLY A 991 20.23 -13.83 1.94
N LEU A 992 19.94 -12.64 2.48
CA LEU A 992 19.34 -11.52 1.75
C LEU A 992 20.23 -10.97 0.64
N ALA A 993 21.55 -11.05 0.78
CA ALA A 993 22.46 -10.52 -0.23
C ALA A 993 22.46 -11.32 -1.54
N TYR A 994 22.19 -12.63 -1.49
CA TYR A 994 22.17 -13.47 -2.68
C TYR A 994 21.11 -13.07 -3.71
N PRO A 995 19.82 -12.94 -3.33
CA PRO A 995 18.80 -12.50 -4.27
C PRO A 995 18.92 -11.03 -4.66
N THR A 996 19.46 -10.20 -3.76
CA THR A 996 19.45 -8.75 -3.94
C THR A 996 20.66 -8.19 -4.68
N ALA A 997 21.79 -8.89 -4.70
CA ALA A 997 22.99 -8.40 -5.39
C ALA A 997 22.84 -8.29 -6.92
N ARG A 998 21.80 -8.90 -7.50
CA ARG A 998 21.47 -8.75 -8.92
C ARG A 998 20.48 -7.62 -9.19
N LEU A 999 19.92 -7.03 -8.14
CA LEU A 999 18.95 -5.96 -8.24
C LEU A 999 19.67 -4.61 -8.35
N ARG A 1000 19.06 -3.70 -9.10
CA ARG A 1000 19.42 -2.28 -9.06
C ARG A 1000 19.33 -1.77 -7.61
N THR A 1001 20.19 -0.83 -7.23
CA THR A 1001 20.24 -0.26 -5.87
C THR A 1001 18.87 0.21 -5.36
N ASP A 1002 18.04 0.77 -6.23
CA ASP A 1002 16.68 1.23 -5.90
C ASP A 1002 15.75 0.07 -5.52
N TYR A 1003 15.84 -1.05 -6.23
CA TYR A 1003 15.05 -2.26 -5.95
C TYR A 1003 15.48 -2.91 -4.64
N PHE A 1004 16.79 -2.94 -4.36
CA PHE A 1004 17.28 -3.40 -3.07
C PHE A 1004 16.72 -2.56 -1.92
N ALA A 1005 16.75 -1.24 -2.08
CA ALA A 1005 16.24 -0.32 -1.08
C ALA A 1005 14.75 -0.57 -0.79
N ILE A 1006 13.91 -0.72 -1.82
CA ILE A 1006 12.47 -1.02 -1.68
C ILE A 1006 12.26 -2.37 -0.98
N VAL A 1007 12.95 -3.43 -1.40
CA VAL A 1007 12.84 -4.78 -0.79
C VAL A 1007 13.16 -4.75 0.69
N THR A 1008 14.19 -3.99 1.11
CA THR A 1008 14.54 -3.89 2.53
C THR A 1008 13.45 -3.22 3.36
N ILE A 1009 12.77 -2.18 2.85
CA ILE A 1009 11.63 -1.57 3.57
C ILE A 1009 10.48 -2.56 3.66
N SER A 1010 10.17 -3.22 2.55
CA SER A 1010 9.11 -4.22 2.48
C SER A 1010 9.29 -5.33 3.52
N LEU A 1011 10.51 -5.81 3.74
CA LEU A 1011 10.79 -6.80 4.78
C LEU A 1011 10.55 -6.28 6.21
N GLY A 1012 10.91 -5.03 6.47
CA GLY A 1012 10.57 -4.39 7.75
C GLY A 1012 9.06 -4.30 7.97
N GLU A 1013 8.32 -3.97 6.92
CA GLU A 1013 6.85 -3.88 6.96
C GLU A 1013 6.19 -5.26 7.11
N ILE A 1014 6.70 -6.28 6.42
CA ILE A 1014 6.27 -7.68 6.58
C ILE A 1014 6.43 -8.11 8.05
N LEU A 1015 7.61 -7.90 8.64
CA LEU A 1015 7.87 -8.27 10.04
C LEU A 1015 7.00 -7.48 11.01
N ARG A 1016 6.74 -6.20 10.74
CA ARG A 1016 5.85 -5.35 11.53
C ARG A 1016 4.43 -5.89 11.58
N GLN A 1017 3.90 -6.30 10.44
CA GLN A 1017 2.56 -6.86 10.33
C GLN A 1017 2.49 -8.27 10.93
N LEU A 1018 3.53 -9.10 10.73
CA LEU A 1018 3.63 -10.38 11.43
C LEU A 1018 3.58 -10.20 12.95
N LEU A 1019 4.31 -9.24 13.53
CA LEU A 1019 4.25 -8.98 14.97
C LEU A 1019 2.84 -8.54 15.45
N ALA A 1020 2.06 -7.87 14.60
CA ALA A 1020 0.70 -7.47 14.96
C ALA A 1020 -0.27 -8.66 15.00
N VAL A 1021 -0.08 -9.64 14.11
CA VAL A 1021 -1.10 -10.65 13.80
C VAL A 1021 -0.75 -12.03 14.33
N GLU A 1022 0.52 -12.43 14.24
CA GLU A 1022 0.98 -13.79 14.50
C GLU A 1022 1.02 -14.08 16.01
N PRO A 1023 0.19 -15.00 16.53
CA PRO A 1023 0.20 -15.38 17.95
C PRO A 1023 1.53 -15.93 18.42
N LEU A 1024 2.29 -16.64 17.56
CA LEU A 1024 3.62 -17.16 17.90
C LEU A 1024 4.64 -16.04 18.21
N LEU A 1025 4.36 -14.82 17.77
CA LEU A 1025 5.18 -13.64 18.05
C LEU A 1025 4.63 -12.80 19.21
N ARG A 1026 3.65 -13.32 19.98
CA ARG A 1026 3.06 -12.66 21.14
C ARG A 1026 3.50 -13.35 22.43
N THR A 1027 3.87 -12.56 23.44
CA THR A 1027 4.12 -13.06 24.80
C THR A 1027 3.53 -12.10 25.82
N GLY A 1028 3.00 -12.63 26.92
CA GLY A 1028 2.34 -11.86 27.96
C GLY A 1028 0.81 -11.77 27.79
N SER A 1029 0.17 -11.00 28.67
CA SER A 1029 -1.29 -10.83 28.71
C SER A 1029 -1.84 -9.82 27.70
N ALA A 1030 -1.06 -9.44 26.68
CA ALA A 1030 -1.42 -8.37 25.76
C ALA A 1030 -2.08 -8.92 24.49
N ALA A 1031 -3.09 -8.20 24.00
CA ALA A 1031 -3.79 -8.55 22.76
C ALA A 1031 -2.88 -8.44 21.51
N GLN A 1032 -1.83 -7.62 21.55
CA GLN A 1032 -0.86 -7.41 20.47
C GLN A 1032 0.53 -7.12 21.05
N GLY A 1033 1.60 -7.70 20.47
CA GLY A 1033 2.99 -7.41 20.86
C GLY A 1033 3.58 -8.34 21.93
N ILE A 1034 4.76 -7.96 22.43
CA ILE A 1034 5.60 -8.75 23.35
C ILE A 1034 5.81 -7.97 24.64
N TYR A 1035 5.39 -8.55 25.76
CA TYR A 1035 5.53 -7.97 27.10
C TYR A 1035 6.12 -8.99 28.09
N SER A 1036 6.39 -8.52 29.30
CA SER A 1036 6.78 -9.36 30.45
C SER A 1036 8.11 -10.10 30.29
N TYR A 1037 9.01 -9.62 29.42
CA TYR A 1037 10.39 -10.10 29.35
C TYR A 1037 11.25 -9.47 30.46
N PRO A 1038 12.16 -10.24 31.09
CA PRO A 1038 13.02 -9.74 32.15
C PRO A 1038 14.06 -8.76 31.61
N LYS A 1039 14.35 -7.70 32.38
CA LYS A 1039 15.42 -6.76 32.07
C LYS A 1039 16.76 -7.37 32.50
N PRO A 1040 17.82 -7.34 31.67
CA PRO A 1040 19.09 -7.99 31.99
C PRO A 1040 19.76 -7.35 33.21
N LEU A 1041 20.31 -8.19 34.08
CA LEU A 1041 21.01 -7.74 35.30
C LEU A 1041 20.14 -6.83 36.21
N TYR A 1042 18.81 -6.83 36.05
CA TYR A 1042 17.92 -5.95 36.81
C TYR A 1042 17.91 -6.29 38.30
N GLU A 1043 17.89 -7.59 38.62
CA GLU A 1043 18.02 -8.09 39.99
C GLU A 1043 19.39 -7.77 40.57
N TRP A 1044 20.47 -8.12 39.87
CA TRP A 1044 21.84 -7.79 40.30
C TRP A 1044 22.05 -6.30 40.56
N TRP A 1045 21.42 -5.43 39.76
CA TRP A 1045 21.53 -3.98 39.91
C TRP A 1045 20.96 -3.46 41.23
N PHE A 1046 19.80 -3.97 41.65
CA PHE A 1046 19.08 -3.48 42.83
C PHE A 1046 19.26 -4.34 44.10
N CYS A 1047 19.41 -5.66 43.96
CA CYS A 1047 19.58 -6.60 45.06
C CYS A 1047 21.06 -6.95 45.31
N GLY A 1048 21.97 -6.68 44.36
CA GLY A 1048 23.40 -6.97 44.51
C GLY A 1048 23.66 -8.47 44.58
N SER A 1049 24.16 -8.93 45.74
CA SER A 1049 24.38 -10.36 46.05
C SER A 1049 23.19 -11.03 46.73
N THR A 1050 22.17 -10.26 47.10
CA THR A 1050 20.95 -10.78 47.72
C THR A 1050 19.99 -11.29 46.63
N ASN A 1051 19.36 -12.43 46.87
CA ASN A 1051 18.40 -13.02 45.92
C ASN A 1051 16.99 -12.47 46.17
N SER A 1052 16.18 -12.43 45.12
CA SER A 1052 14.76 -12.09 45.18
C SER A 1052 13.89 -13.20 44.59
N GLY A 1053 12.72 -13.46 45.17
CA GLY A 1053 11.80 -14.46 44.64
C GLY A 1053 10.77 -15.00 45.64
N PRO A 1054 9.90 -15.92 45.20
CA PRO A 1054 8.88 -16.53 46.05
C PRO A 1054 9.52 -17.34 47.19
N GLY A 1055 9.36 -16.88 48.44
CA GLY A 1055 9.93 -17.52 49.64
C GLY A 1055 11.25 -16.90 50.14
N GLU A 1056 11.76 -15.88 49.44
CA GLU A 1056 12.91 -15.06 49.87
C GLU A 1056 12.42 -13.82 50.66
N GLU A 1057 13.34 -13.16 51.38
CA GLU A 1057 13.03 -11.93 52.16
C GLU A 1057 12.46 -10.80 51.28
N TYR A 1058 12.90 -10.73 50.03
CA TYR A 1058 12.43 -9.78 49.04
C TYR A 1058 11.73 -10.51 47.90
N PHE A 1059 10.43 -10.23 47.70
CA PHE A 1059 9.61 -10.93 46.71
C PHE A 1059 9.97 -10.52 45.27
N SER A 1060 10.38 -9.26 45.06
CA SER A 1060 10.74 -8.71 43.75
C SER A 1060 11.98 -7.80 43.80
N PRO A 1061 12.69 -7.61 42.67
CA PRO A 1061 13.80 -6.65 42.61
C PRO A 1061 13.42 -5.19 42.95
N ASN A 1062 12.15 -4.83 42.80
CA ASN A 1062 11.65 -3.52 43.23
C ASN A 1062 11.61 -3.38 44.76
N ASP A 1063 11.43 -4.49 45.49
CA ASP A 1063 11.44 -4.51 46.95
C ASP A 1063 12.87 -4.28 47.46
N CYS A 1064 13.85 -4.88 46.80
CA CYS A 1064 15.27 -4.60 47.06
C CYS A 1064 15.60 -3.11 46.86
N ARG A 1065 15.07 -2.51 45.78
CA ARG A 1065 15.23 -1.08 45.51
C ARG A 1065 14.62 -0.23 46.63
N SER A 1066 13.42 -0.57 47.11
CA SER A 1066 12.81 0.17 48.23
C SER A 1066 13.53 -0.04 49.57
N ALA A 1067 14.15 -1.21 49.77
CA ALA A 1067 14.92 -1.53 50.96
C ALA A 1067 16.32 -0.88 51.00
N MET A 1068 16.75 -0.24 49.90
CA MET A 1068 18.03 0.48 49.78
C MET A 1068 19.25 -0.40 50.17
N LEU A 1069 19.25 -1.66 49.73
CA LEU A 1069 20.36 -2.60 49.97
C LEU A 1069 21.68 -2.11 49.35
N ASP A 1070 22.79 -2.58 49.92
CA ASP A 1070 24.13 -2.35 49.38
C ASP A 1070 24.30 -3.11 48.05
N SER A 1071 24.01 -2.38 46.98
CA SER A 1071 23.93 -2.89 45.60
C SER A 1071 24.69 -1.97 44.66
N PRO A 1072 25.01 -2.40 43.42
CA PRO A 1072 25.65 -1.55 42.42
C PRO A 1072 24.89 -0.24 42.17
N SER A 1073 23.55 -0.28 42.23
CA SER A 1073 22.70 0.92 42.13
C SER A 1073 22.94 1.89 43.29
N MET A 1074 23.19 1.38 44.50
CA MET A 1074 23.50 2.20 45.66
C MET A 1074 24.94 2.75 45.60
N ALA A 1075 25.90 1.94 45.15
CA ALA A 1075 27.28 2.40 45.00
C ALA A 1075 27.37 3.61 44.05
N ILE A 1076 26.63 3.59 42.94
CA ILE A 1076 26.56 4.73 42.01
C ILE A 1076 25.73 5.88 42.59
N SER A 1077 24.67 5.58 43.35
CA SER A 1077 23.91 6.60 44.08
C SER A 1077 24.81 7.38 45.04
N ASN A 1078 25.65 6.70 45.82
CA ASN A 1078 26.62 7.32 46.72
C ASN A 1078 27.67 8.14 45.96
N LEU A 1079 28.16 7.62 44.82
CA LEU A 1079 29.15 8.31 44.00
C LEU A 1079 28.61 9.64 43.42
N LEU A 1080 27.34 9.64 43.01
CA LEU A 1080 26.67 10.80 42.39
C LEU A 1080 25.82 11.61 43.38
N ASP A 1081 25.80 11.21 44.65
CA ASP A 1081 25.05 11.81 45.75
C ASP A 1081 23.56 12.01 45.42
N LEU A 1082 22.89 10.91 45.04
CA LEU A 1082 21.51 10.90 44.53
C LEU A 1082 20.44 10.75 45.61
N GLY A 1083 20.80 10.27 46.81
CA GLY A 1083 19.87 10.01 47.92
C GLY A 1083 18.90 8.83 47.73
N ASN A 1084 18.78 8.30 46.50
CA ASN A 1084 17.96 7.14 46.15
C ASN A 1084 18.74 6.21 45.21
N PRO A 1085 18.47 4.89 45.19
CA PRO A 1085 19.14 3.95 44.30
C PRO A 1085 19.14 4.41 42.84
N ALA A 1086 20.31 4.30 42.17
CA ALA A 1086 20.48 4.79 40.82
C ALA A 1086 19.49 4.11 39.84
N PRO A 1087 18.86 4.85 38.91
CA PRO A 1087 17.88 4.28 37.99
C PRO A 1087 18.52 3.27 37.04
N TYR A 1088 17.80 2.20 36.71
CA TYR A 1088 18.29 1.13 35.83
C TYR A 1088 18.79 1.62 34.45
N PHE A 1089 18.24 2.72 33.92
CA PHE A 1089 18.73 3.34 32.69
C PHE A 1089 20.20 3.75 32.75
N THR A 1090 20.76 4.00 33.93
CA THR A 1090 22.21 4.27 34.09
C THR A 1090 23.05 3.04 33.73
N LEU A 1091 22.69 1.85 34.21
CA LEU A 1091 23.33 0.60 33.81
C LEU A 1091 23.21 0.37 32.30
N LEU A 1092 22.00 0.53 31.75
CA LEU A 1092 21.77 0.35 30.31
C LEU A 1092 22.60 1.32 29.47
N SER A 1093 22.75 2.57 29.93
CA SER A 1093 23.59 3.58 29.26
C SER A 1093 25.07 3.22 29.28
N ILE A 1094 25.57 2.63 30.38
CA ILE A 1094 26.96 2.16 30.50
C ILE A 1094 27.19 0.99 29.53
N ILE A 1095 26.29 0.01 29.51
CA ILE A 1095 26.35 -1.13 28.58
C ILE A 1095 26.32 -0.63 27.12
N GLY A 1096 25.42 0.31 26.82
CA GLY A 1096 25.30 0.92 25.50
C GLY A 1096 26.56 1.66 25.05
N LEU A 1097 27.18 2.44 25.93
CA LEU A 1097 28.43 3.16 25.63
C LEU A 1097 29.60 2.21 25.38
N ILE A 1098 29.73 1.16 26.19
CA ILE A 1098 30.74 0.11 25.99
C ILE A 1098 30.54 -0.56 24.63
N ALA A 1099 29.30 -0.90 24.29
CA ALA A 1099 28.96 -1.50 23.01
C ALA A 1099 29.30 -0.58 21.83
N VAL A 1100 28.96 0.72 21.91
CA VAL A 1100 29.30 1.72 20.89
C VAL A 1100 30.81 1.84 20.69
N ILE A 1101 31.59 1.91 21.77
CA ILE A 1101 33.06 2.00 21.71
C ILE A 1101 33.64 0.73 21.08
N ALA A 1102 33.18 -0.44 21.50
CA ALA A 1102 33.63 -1.72 20.97
C ALA A 1102 33.34 -1.85 19.46
N VAL A 1103 32.11 -1.51 19.05
CA VAL A 1103 31.70 -1.54 17.63
C VAL A 1103 32.44 -0.49 16.81
N TRP A 1104 32.68 0.70 17.34
CA TRP A 1104 33.50 1.70 16.65
C TRP A 1104 34.92 1.18 16.40
N ILE A 1105 35.61 0.68 17.43
CA ILE A 1105 36.96 0.14 17.29
C ILE A 1105 36.98 -1.00 16.25
N LEU A 1106 35.99 -1.89 16.29
CA LEU A 1106 35.83 -2.96 15.32
C LEU A 1106 35.67 -2.42 13.88
N LEU A 1107 34.77 -1.46 13.67
CA LEU A 1107 34.52 -0.89 12.34
C LEU A 1107 35.74 -0.15 11.79
N GLU A 1108 36.42 0.67 12.59
CA GLU A 1108 37.61 1.40 12.15
C GLU A 1108 38.74 0.42 11.72
N SER A 1109 38.90 -0.68 12.47
CA SER A 1109 39.81 -1.76 12.12
C SER A 1109 39.42 -2.44 10.80
N LEU A 1110 38.14 -2.79 10.63
CA LEU A 1110 37.63 -3.45 9.42
C LEU A 1110 37.71 -2.55 8.18
N ILE A 1111 37.42 -1.26 8.30
CA ILE A 1111 37.41 -0.30 7.18
C ILE A 1111 38.84 0.07 6.74
N SER A 1112 39.80 0.05 7.67
CA SER A 1112 41.22 0.27 7.34
C SER A 1112 41.90 -0.97 6.75
N SER A 1113 41.31 -2.15 6.94
CA SER A 1113 41.78 -3.42 6.37
C SER A 1113 41.63 -3.49 4.83
N PRO A 1114 42.26 -4.48 4.17
CA PRO A 1114 42.06 -4.73 2.73
C PRO A 1114 40.59 -4.91 2.35
N TRP A 1115 39.80 -5.57 3.20
CA TRP A 1115 38.37 -5.79 2.97
C TRP A 1115 37.61 -4.46 2.85
N GLY A 1116 37.90 -3.50 3.74
CA GLY A 1116 37.31 -2.17 3.70
C GLY A 1116 37.68 -1.36 2.45
N ARG A 1117 38.89 -1.58 1.88
CA ARG A 1117 39.29 -0.96 0.61
C ARG A 1117 38.51 -1.52 -0.58
N VAL A 1118 38.26 -2.83 -0.58
CA VAL A 1118 37.43 -3.48 -1.61
C VAL A 1118 36.00 -2.97 -1.54
N LEU A 1119 35.43 -2.80 -0.33
CA LEU A 1119 34.09 -2.21 -0.19
C LEU A 1119 33.98 -0.81 -0.80
N LYS A 1120 34.98 0.04 -0.53
CA LYS A 1120 35.04 1.38 -1.14
C LYS A 1120 35.16 1.32 -2.65
N ALA A 1121 35.97 0.40 -3.19
CA ALA A 1121 36.05 0.20 -4.64
C ALA A 1121 34.69 -0.22 -5.24
N ILE A 1122 33.98 -1.14 -4.59
CA ILE A 1122 32.63 -1.57 -4.99
C ILE A 1122 31.64 -0.39 -4.98
N ARG A 1123 31.71 0.50 -3.97
CA ARG A 1123 30.85 1.68 -3.89
C ARG A 1123 31.07 2.66 -5.04
N GLU A 1124 32.34 2.89 -5.42
CA GLU A 1124 32.68 3.84 -6.49
C GLU A 1124 32.35 3.26 -7.86
N ASP A 1125 32.76 2.02 -8.13
CA ASP A 1125 32.46 1.32 -9.39
C ASP A 1125 32.48 -0.21 -9.20
N GLU A 1126 31.29 -0.80 -9.19
CA GLU A 1126 31.10 -2.23 -9.03
C GLU A 1126 31.66 -3.04 -10.21
N GLU A 1127 31.51 -2.57 -11.44
CA GLU A 1127 31.97 -3.28 -12.64
C GLU A 1127 33.49 -3.33 -12.68
N VAL A 1128 34.15 -2.22 -12.34
CA VAL A 1128 35.62 -2.15 -12.22
C VAL A 1128 36.12 -3.11 -11.13
N ALA A 1129 35.47 -3.15 -9.96
CA ALA A 1129 35.84 -4.08 -8.90
C ALA A 1129 35.70 -5.56 -9.34
N GLN A 1130 34.67 -5.89 -10.11
CA GLN A 1130 34.48 -7.22 -10.69
C GLN A 1130 35.57 -7.58 -11.71
N HIS A 1131 35.97 -6.64 -12.58
CA HIS A 1131 37.06 -6.83 -13.55
C HIS A 1131 38.42 -7.06 -12.89
N HIS A 1132 38.63 -6.52 -11.69
CA HIS A 1132 39.80 -6.80 -10.86
C HIS A 1132 39.76 -8.17 -10.15
N GLY A 1133 38.73 -8.98 -10.38
CA GLY A 1133 38.60 -10.34 -9.85
C GLY A 1133 38.02 -10.42 -8.44
N HIS A 1134 37.49 -9.31 -7.89
CA HIS A 1134 36.83 -9.33 -6.59
C HIS A 1134 35.40 -9.85 -6.70
N ASN A 1135 35.03 -10.79 -5.82
CA ASN A 1135 33.68 -11.33 -5.78
C ASN A 1135 32.74 -10.36 -5.03
N VAL A 1136 32.13 -9.44 -5.77
CA VAL A 1136 31.27 -8.39 -5.22
C VAL A 1136 30.10 -8.95 -4.41
N LEU A 1137 29.51 -10.06 -4.85
CA LEU A 1137 28.42 -10.73 -4.15
C LEU A 1137 28.81 -11.10 -2.72
N THR A 1138 29.95 -11.77 -2.54
CA THR A 1138 30.42 -12.20 -1.21
C THR A 1138 30.79 -11.03 -0.31
N HIS A 1139 31.38 -9.96 -0.86
CA HIS A 1139 31.71 -8.77 -0.09
C HIS A 1139 30.47 -8.00 0.36
N LYS A 1140 29.48 -7.86 -0.53
CA LYS A 1140 28.16 -7.30 -0.20
C LYS A 1140 27.44 -8.15 0.85
N ALA A 1141 27.45 -9.48 0.71
CA ALA A 1141 26.86 -10.41 1.69
C ALA A 1141 27.51 -10.32 3.07
N ALA A 1142 28.84 -10.32 3.12
CA ALA A 1142 29.59 -10.15 4.37
C ALA A 1142 29.29 -8.79 5.02
N SER A 1143 29.22 -7.72 4.23
CA SER A 1143 28.88 -6.40 4.75
C SER A 1143 27.45 -6.34 5.30
N LEU A 1144 26.49 -6.97 4.61
CA LEU A 1144 25.09 -6.98 5.03
C LEU A 1144 24.90 -7.81 6.30
N ALA A 1145 25.56 -8.97 6.40
CA ALA A 1145 25.58 -9.79 7.60
C ALA A 1145 26.19 -9.06 8.80
N LEU A 1146 27.35 -8.40 8.61
CA LEU A 1146 28.02 -7.68 9.70
C LEU A 1146 27.23 -6.46 10.17
N GLY A 1147 26.61 -5.72 9.26
CA GLY A 1147 25.73 -4.62 9.68
C GLY A 1147 24.41 -5.13 10.29
N ALA A 1148 23.88 -6.28 9.86
CA ALA A 1148 22.74 -6.93 10.51
C ALA A 1148 23.05 -7.34 11.95
N VAL A 1149 24.26 -7.83 12.23
CA VAL A 1149 24.76 -8.10 13.60
C VAL A 1149 24.74 -6.84 14.46
N ILE A 1150 25.29 -5.74 13.95
CA ILE A 1150 25.32 -4.46 14.68
C ILE A 1150 23.90 -3.93 14.93
N ALA A 1151 23.02 -4.04 13.93
CA ALA A 1151 21.62 -3.65 14.04
C ALA A 1151 20.86 -4.53 15.06
N SER A 1152 21.08 -5.84 15.05
CA SER A 1152 20.48 -6.77 16.02
C SER A 1152 20.85 -6.39 17.45
N PHE A 1153 22.12 -6.07 17.70
CA PHE A 1153 22.59 -5.62 19.01
C PHE A 1153 21.93 -4.30 19.44
N ALA A 1154 21.74 -3.37 18.50
CA ALA A 1154 20.99 -2.13 18.75
C ALA A 1154 19.53 -2.43 19.15
N GLY A 1155 18.90 -3.40 18.48
CA GLY A 1155 17.55 -3.87 18.77
C GLY A 1155 17.42 -4.48 20.16
N SER A 1156 18.34 -5.37 20.54
CA SER A 1156 18.37 -5.96 21.88
C SER A 1156 18.48 -4.90 22.98
N LEU A 1157 19.35 -3.90 22.81
CA LEU A 1157 19.46 -2.76 23.73
C LEU A 1157 18.18 -1.92 23.78
N TRP A 1158 17.55 -1.70 22.63
CA TRP A 1158 16.33 -0.90 22.56
C TRP A 1158 15.15 -1.60 23.25
N VAL A 1159 15.03 -2.92 23.09
CA VAL A 1159 14.00 -3.71 23.78
C VAL A 1159 14.12 -3.62 25.29
N TRP A 1160 15.32 -3.67 25.86
CA TRP A 1160 15.49 -3.52 27.31
C TRP A 1160 15.22 -2.11 27.83
N LYS A 1161 15.30 -1.11 26.96
CA LYS A 1161 14.85 0.25 27.25
C LYS A 1161 13.32 0.33 27.30
N LEU A 1162 12.65 -0.47 26.49
CA LEU A 1162 11.19 -0.58 26.44
C LEU A 1162 10.70 -1.58 27.50
N SER A 1163 9.46 -1.44 27.94
CA SER A 1163 8.80 -2.41 28.83
C SER A 1163 7.90 -3.38 28.07
N GLY A 1164 7.72 -3.16 26.77
CA GLY A 1164 6.96 -3.97 25.83
C GLY A 1164 7.26 -3.53 24.41
N ILE A 1165 7.10 -4.43 23.45
CA ILE A 1165 7.28 -4.16 22.02
C ILE A 1165 5.94 -4.29 21.33
N GLU A 1166 5.49 -3.20 20.73
CA GLU A 1166 4.28 -3.16 19.90
C GLU A 1166 4.65 -3.03 18.42
N SER A 1167 3.73 -3.40 17.54
CA SER A 1167 3.93 -3.30 16.08
C SER A 1167 4.38 -1.90 15.61
N PRO A 1168 3.83 -0.77 16.09
CA PRO A 1168 4.25 0.57 15.62
C PRO A 1168 5.71 0.95 15.94
N TRP A 1169 6.34 0.33 16.94
CA TRP A 1169 7.73 0.63 17.32
C TRP A 1169 8.73 0.39 16.17
N MET A 1170 8.47 -0.65 15.37
CA MET A 1170 9.32 -1.02 14.24
C MET A 1170 8.82 -0.49 12.90
N ALA A 1171 7.85 0.44 12.90
CA ALA A 1171 7.35 1.03 11.66
C ALA A 1171 8.51 1.65 10.86
N PRO A 1172 8.82 1.15 9.65
CA PRO A 1172 9.93 1.69 8.85
C PRO A 1172 9.78 3.19 8.58
N ALA A 1173 8.53 3.64 8.47
CA ALA A 1173 8.07 5.01 8.31
C ALA A 1173 8.56 6.01 9.39
N THR A 1174 8.78 5.55 10.61
CA THR A 1174 9.08 6.44 11.75
C THR A 1174 10.50 6.19 12.23
N SER A 1175 10.88 4.93 12.41
CA SER A 1175 12.14 4.55 13.06
C SER A 1175 13.33 4.59 12.09
N THR A 1176 13.24 3.98 10.90
CA THR A 1176 14.38 3.96 9.96
C THR A 1176 14.71 5.34 9.43
N PHE A 1177 13.70 6.17 9.18
CA PHE A 1177 13.92 7.48 8.58
C PHE A 1177 14.59 8.49 9.51
N LEU A 1178 14.35 8.41 10.82
CA LEU A 1178 15.11 9.18 11.80
C LEU A 1178 16.60 8.77 11.83
N VAL A 1179 16.88 7.47 11.68
CA VAL A 1179 18.26 6.96 11.56
C VAL A 1179 18.90 7.42 10.24
N TRP A 1180 18.15 7.46 9.14
CA TRP A 1180 18.64 8.02 7.88
C TRP A 1180 18.94 9.52 7.99
N ALA A 1181 18.11 10.29 8.68
CA ALA A 1181 18.39 11.70 8.96
C ALA A 1181 19.69 11.85 9.77
N ALA A 1182 19.88 11.03 10.82
CA ALA A 1182 21.14 10.98 11.57
C ALA A 1182 22.34 10.64 10.69
N PHE A 1183 22.21 9.63 9.81
CA PHE A 1183 23.24 9.23 8.86
C PHE A 1183 23.61 10.35 7.87
N VAL A 1184 22.62 11.07 7.36
CA VAL A 1184 22.83 12.16 6.39
C VAL A 1184 23.50 13.36 7.05
N ILE A 1185 23.03 13.76 8.24
CA ILE A 1185 23.65 14.83 9.03
C ILE A 1185 25.10 14.45 9.40
N GLY A 1186 25.35 13.19 9.72
CA GLY A 1186 26.68 12.67 10.01
C GLY A 1186 27.61 12.59 8.79
N GLY A 1187 27.06 12.44 7.59
CA GLY A 1187 27.79 12.35 6.33
C GLY A 1187 28.23 10.94 5.96
N THR A 1188 28.03 10.56 4.69
CA THR A 1188 28.23 9.18 4.21
C THR A 1188 29.68 8.71 4.31
N GLY A 1189 29.90 7.50 4.83
CA GLY A 1189 31.24 6.90 4.91
C GLY A 1189 32.11 7.48 6.02
N ASN A 1190 31.53 8.10 7.06
CA ASN A 1190 32.25 8.68 8.18
C ASN A 1190 31.65 8.26 9.54
N ASN A 1191 32.32 7.33 10.23
CA ASN A 1191 31.85 6.83 11.54
C ASN A 1191 31.79 7.92 12.61
N ARG A 1192 32.75 8.86 12.65
CA ARG A 1192 32.72 9.98 13.62
C ARG A 1192 31.54 10.89 13.40
N GLY A 1193 31.23 11.12 12.11
CA GLY A 1193 30.06 11.86 11.70
C GLY A 1193 28.75 11.23 12.20
N MET A 1194 28.62 9.89 12.12
CA MET A 1194 27.43 9.17 12.60
C MET A 1194 27.13 9.45 14.06
N ILE A 1195 28.15 9.58 14.92
CA ILE A 1195 27.96 9.89 16.34
C ILE A 1195 27.31 11.26 16.51
N ILE A 1196 27.85 12.28 15.82
CA ILE A 1196 27.31 13.63 15.87
C ILE A 1196 25.89 13.68 15.31
N GLY A 1197 25.64 13.02 14.18
CA GLY A 1197 24.32 12.95 13.54
C GLY A 1197 23.27 12.28 14.43
N SER A 1198 23.58 11.11 15.01
CA SER A 1198 22.69 10.41 15.95
C SER A 1198 22.45 11.23 17.22
N PHE A 1199 23.47 11.93 17.72
CA PHE A 1199 23.34 12.80 18.89
C PHE A 1199 22.38 13.97 18.62
N ILE A 1200 22.55 14.68 17.51
CA ILE A 1200 21.65 15.77 17.10
C ILE A 1200 20.21 15.25 16.99
N MET A 1201 20.00 14.13 16.30
CA MET A 1201 18.65 13.59 16.09
C MET A 1201 17.97 13.17 17.39
N VAL A 1202 18.68 12.47 18.28
CA VAL A 1202 18.14 11.99 19.56
C VAL A 1202 17.85 13.15 20.50
N LEU A 1203 18.74 14.14 20.60
CA LEU A 1203 18.49 15.35 21.38
C LEU A 1203 17.28 16.12 20.86
N MET A 1204 17.21 16.32 19.54
CA MET A 1204 16.11 17.03 18.92
C MET A 1204 14.77 16.31 19.19
N HIS A 1205 14.74 14.99 19.03
CA HIS A 1205 13.56 14.18 19.36
C HIS A 1205 13.16 14.33 20.83
N PHE A 1206 14.12 14.30 21.76
CA PHE A 1206 13.86 14.52 23.18
C PHE A 1206 13.28 15.91 23.46
N VAL A 1207 13.92 16.97 22.95
CA VAL A 1207 13.47 18.36 23.15
C VAL A 1207 12.05 18.57 22.64
N PHE A 1208 11.72 18.04 21.46
CA PHE A 1208 10.36 18.14 20.93
C PHE A 1208 9.34 17.40 21.81
N ASN A 1209 9.65 16.20 22.29
CA ASN A 1209 8.74 15.48 23.19
C ASN A 1209 8.52 16.25 24.50
N VAL A 1210 9.55 16.92 25.03
CA VAL A 1210 9.40 17.78 26.22
C VAL A 1210 8.55 19.02 25.90
N LEU A 1211 8.76 19.67 24.76
CA LEU A 1211 7.96 20.82 24.32
C LEU A 1211 6.48 20.45 24.16
N ILE A 1212 6.19 19.29 23.55
CA ILE A 1212 4.81 18.79 23.37
C ILE A 1212 4.17 18.45 24.73
N ALA A 1213 4.95 17.88 25.65
CA ALA A 1213 4.45 17.52 26.97
C ALA A 1213 4.25 18.73 27.89
N ALA A 1214 4.85 19.88 27.60
CA ALA A 1214 4.82 21.09 28.44
C ALA A 1214 3.45 21.80 28.36
N SER A 1215 2.41 21.15 28.88
CA SER A 1215 1.02 21.63 28.88
C SER A 1215 0.64 22.47 30.10
N SER A 1216 1.43 22.42 31.17
CA SER A 1216 1.22 23.18 32.41
C SER A 1216 2.40 24.10 32.73
N PRO A 1217 2.18 25.23 33.42
CA PRO A 1217 3.23 26.19 33.78
C PRO A 1217 4.38 25.60 34.61
N ASP A 1218 4.10 24.51 35.35
CA ASP A 1218 5.07 23.84 36.21
C ASP A 1218 6.02 22.92 35.43
N LEU A 1219 5.75 22.68 34.15
CA LEU A 1219 6.58 21.81 33.30
C LEU A 1219 7.74 22.57 32.64
N PRO A 1220 8.89 21.92 32.44
CA PRO A 1220 10.05 22.54 31.80
C PRO A 1220 9.73 22.98 30.37
N LEU A 1221 10.28 24.12 29.95
CA LEU A 1221 10.06 24.73 28.63
C LEU A 1221 8.62 25.19 28.34
N TYR A 1222 7.69 25.22 29.32
CA TYR A 1222 6.32 25.71 29.09
C TYR A 1222 6.26 27.10 28.45
N ALA A 1223 7.03 28.08 28.96
CA ALA A 1223 7.06 29.42 28.39
C ALA A 1223 7.55 29.43 26.93
N THR A 1224 8.50 28.53 26.60
CA THR A 1224 9.01 28.37 25.24
C THR A 1224 7.97 27.68 24.34
N ALA A 1225 7.35 26.60 24.81
CA ALA A 1225 6.26 25.92 24.11
C ALA A 1225 5.11 26.88 23.81
N ASN A 1226 4.61 27.60 24.83
CA ASN A 1226 3.57 28.61 24.66
C ASN A 1226 4.00 29.75 23.71
N SER A 1227 5.26 30.17 23.73
CA SER A 1227 5.75 31.18 22.77
C SER A 1227 5.77 30.66 21.33
N ILE A 1228 6.15 29.39 21.13
CA ILE A 1228 6.14 28.71 19.84
C ILE A 1228 4.69 28.51 19.36
N ASP A 1229 3.79 28.08 20.24
CA ASP A 1229 2.37 27.89 19.93
C ASP A 1229 1.73 29.21 19.51
N ASN A 1230 1.99 30.30 20.24
CA ASN A 1230 1.53 31.63 19.84
C ASN A 1230 2.16 32.11 18.52
N LEU A 1231 3.43 31.79 18.27
CA LEU A 1231 4.12 32.12 17.02
C LEU A 1231 3.51 31.39 15.81
N PHE A 1232 3.01 30.17 16.01
CA PHE A 1232 2.40 29.36 14.95
C PHE A 1232 0.87 29.35 14.97
N ALA A 1233 0.24 30.01 15.95
CA ALA A 1233 -1.22 30.06 16.10
C ALA A 1233 -1.91 30.55 14.82
N TRP A 1234 -1.33 31.54 14.14
CA TRP A 1234 -1.84 32.06 12.86
C TRP A 1234 -1.92 31.00 11.75
N ILE A 1235 -1.08 29.94 11.77
CA ILE A 1235 -1.19 28.81 10.84
C ILE A 1235 -2.53 28.09 11.01
N VAL A 1236 -3.09 28.09 12.22
CA VAL A 1236 -4.36 27.45 12.58
C VAL A 1236 -5.53 28.44 12.53
N THR A 1237 -5.34 29.71 12.90
CA THR A 1237 -6.43 30.69 13.01
C THR A 1237 -6.64 31.55 11.76
N GLU A 1238 -5.61 31.90 10.99
CA GLU A 1238 -5.66 32.94 9.94
C GLU A 1238 -5.39 32.39 8.52
N GLN A 1239 -6.40 31.74 7.93
CA GLN A 1239 -6.30 31.02 6.65
C GLN A 1239 -5.77 31.87 5.46
N TRP A 1240 -6.16 33.14 5.39
CA TRP A 1240 -5.77 34.03 4.29
C TRP A 1240 -4.34 34.54 4.41
N GLU A 1241 -3.84 34.77 5.62
CA GLU A 1241 -2.44 35.17 5.83
C GLU A 1241 -1.48 34.02 5.53
N VAL A 1242 -1.87 32.79 5.89
CA VAL A 1242 -1.21 31.54 5.44
C VAL A 1242 -1.09 31.50 3.93
N THR A 1243 -2.19 31.68 3.23
CA THR A 1243 -2.19 31.64 1.75
C THR A 1243 -1.29 32.72 1.16
N ARG A 1244 -1.29 33.94 1.70
CA ARG A 1244 -0.43 35.03 1.25
C ARG A 1244 1.05 34.73 1.47
N ILE A 1245 1.43 34.20 2.63
CA ILE A 1245 2.82 33.86 2.94
C ILE A 1245 3.32 32.74 2.03
N PHE A 1246 2.53 31.67 1.83
CA PHE A 1246 2.91 30.61 0.89
C PHE A 1246 3.02 31.12 -0.55
N PHE A 1247 2.15 32.05 -0.97
CA PHE A 1247 2.26 32.70 -2.27
C PHE A 1247 3.53 33.55 -2.39
N LEU A 1248 3.91 34.28 -1.33
CA LEU A 1248 5.16 35.04 -1.30
C LEU A 1248 6.40 34.12 -1.35
N ILE A 1249 6.37 32.99 -0.64
CA ILE A 1249 7.43 31.98 -0.69
C ILE A 1249 7.52 31.38 -2.10
N LEU A 1250 6.38 31.05 -2.72
CA LEU A 1250 6.32 30.60 -4.11
C LEU A 1250 6.95 31.65 -5.03
N LEU A 1251 6.56 32.92 -4.89
CA LEU A 1251 7.07 34.01 -5.71
C LEU A 1251 8.58 34.19 -5.51
N PHE A 1252 9.07 34.11 -4.27
CA PHE A 1252 10.50 34.15 -3.96
C PHE A 1252 11.27 32.94 -4.52
N GLY A 1253 10.66 31.75 -4.54
CA GLY A 1253 11.27 30.56 -5.15
C GLY A 1253 11.27 30.58 -6.68
N ILE A 1254 10.35 31.34 -7.30
CA ILE A 1254 10.34 31.60 -8.74
C ILE A 1254 11.42 32.61 -9.14
N LEU A 1255 11.65 33.63 -8.28
CA LEU A 1255 12.72 34.63 -8.43
C LEU A 1255 14.12 33.99 -8.28
#